data_AF-A0A9E0LKX2-F1
#
_entry.id   AF-A0A9E0LKX2-F1
#
_cell.length_a   1.000
_cell.length_b   1.000
_cell.length_c   1.000
_cell.angle_alpha   90.00
_cell.angle_beta   90.00
_cell.angle_gamma   90.00
#
_symmetry.space_group_name_H-M   'P 1'
#
loop_
_entity.id
_entity.type
_entity.pdbx_description
1 polymer ?
#
loop_
_entity_poly.entity_id
_entity_poly.type
_entity_poly.pdbx_seq_one_letter_code
_entity_poly.pdbx_strand_id
1 'polypeptide(L)'
;MARPRRKRAEIDAALVSAEVSLRHLLKSCGDFPTASRERTERLVEQIEALAMAMVLPHDRVTIDGTDSDEVRLILQSSEQFVERQLVKLNQEDLSFATANGLRAFFLAQLFERLRHEVSASQKDEYDRRASAAYFTPLGLSYYLVKTAFSRIQPGPENLRLLDFCAGSGCLSIAALDYLSASSDCAAKRLTLLSQHIFAVEIDPLILRTYDACLAVACSTTIEQIRDVAGGNFSQADALSASLPLCDILLSNPPWEGSSYLQFVERAGALLAHGGVAAIITPAGIASDQGATNLRRKLFVEYQWQSLEGFSNEDLAFAIHPSSKYALTVFSRTEREEQANSATRVRFGSLASNLLTSESHWSDYSFSLAKTLSPSTYAILECDSDEHFELFKAIAEKSIPLHQLHEHGQMQMDRGRYKQEKALSSYGSYSLRFARDYDMSIDKNLFIAAPEARRAGFKPDCYGRYLQGKWQDSANLAGVGKLPSAVALSDPSVILSQDYSCYIERDSIEECLLPLIEGRMLGQFEIASKSYVSGSGRQALWHDSAGNTASSGSASFSSQYLVRQSDFSRRRMALDSTRVGFISVSAATNTRSMVAALLPSFPAGNSVPFLSVTAAGENDRAYWALIITAVFNSFTFDYVLRTRFGGNNLNYFLLDQCSVPQSLLAARQRNLTDPLLNLIAQVSALLSFTHLSLVPKILAYLNGRLEAAGLFSAELGSIDEKVVGHSHIQLPGPQRKRLRALLDALVARLYGLDSSQFAQVLSGCRVRASDSPEHSRGFHRVDKQLPVDQRLPYLAYQFFQDIEMNRLDLNQLAGYGFSALNCSNGQGLRLQADDKGPSEEYLREQMAWLKMHQIRLDPFHQKSGVK
;
A
#
# COMPACT_ATOMS: atom_id res chain seq x y z
N MET A 1 12.81 -22.72 -0.67
CA MET A 1 12.57 -21.55 -1.54
C MET A 1 13.69 -21.49 -2.57
N ALA A 2 13.43 -21.95 -3.79
CA ALA A 2 14.39 -21.80 -4.88
C ALA A 2 14.57 -20.29 -5.14
N ARG A 3 15.80 -19.78 -5.05
CA ARG A 3 16.13 -18.45 -5.60
C ARG A 3 15.61 -18.43 -7.04
N PRO A 4 14.94 -17.36 -7.50
CA PRO A 4 14.57 -17.26 -8.91
C PRO A 4 15.87 -17.35 -9.72
N ARG A 5 16.05 -18.45 -10.45
CA ARG A 5 17.09 -18.53 -11.47
C ARG A 5 16.83 -17.36 -12.40
N ARG A 6 17.80 -16.45 -12.55
CA ARG A 6 17.80 -15.37 -13.55
C ARG A 6 17.14 -15.90 -14.83
N LYS A 7 16.00 -15.35 -15.24
CA LYS A 7 15.65 -15.37 -16.67
C LYS A 7 16.71 -14.48 -17.33
N ARG A 8 17.85 -15.08 -17.70
CA ARG A 8 18.91 -14.49 -18.55
C ARG A 8 18.40 -14.15 -19.97
N ALA A 9 17.08 -14.16 -20.18
CA ALA A 9 16.44 -14.14 -21.49
C ALA A 9 16.25 -12.73 -22.09
N GLU A 10 16.53 -11.66 -21.34
CA GLU A 10 16.30 -10.27 -21.80
C GLU A 10 17.57 -9.44 -22.01
N ILE A 11 18.74 -9.90 -21.57
CA ILE A 11 20.00 -9.25 -21.93
C ILE A 11 20.39 -9.77 -23.32
N ASP A 12 20.56 -8.87 -24.29
CA ASP A 12 20.94 -9.25 -25.64
C ASP A 12 22.21 -10.09 -25.61
N ALA A 13 22.17 -11.28 -26.22
CA ALA A 13 23.30 -12.20 -26.26
C ALA A 13 24.55 -11.54 -26.87
N ALA A 14 24.36 -10.59 -27.79
CA ALA A 14 25.44 -9.82 -28.38
C ALA A 14 26.20 -8.97 -27.34
N LEU A 15 25.48 -8.28 -26.44
CA LEU A 15 26.10 -7.51 -25.35
C LEU A 15 26.88 -8.42 -24.40
N VAL A 16 26.32 -9.59 -24.05
CA VAL A 16 27.01 -10.55 -23.17
C VAL A 16 28.30 -11.07 -23.82
N SER A 17 28.25 -11.35 -25.13
CA SER A 17 29.42 -11.79 -25.89
C SER A 17 30.52 -10.72 -25.90
N ALA A 18 30.17 -9.49 -26.25
CA ALA A 18 31.10 -8.37 -26.26
C ALA A 18 31.66 -8.02 -24.87
N GLU A 19 30.85 -8.14 -23.82
CA GLU A 19 31.28 -7.95 -22.44
C GLU A 19 32.38 -8.95 -22.05
N VAL A 20 32.26 -10.22 -22.48
CA VAL A 20 33.30 -11.23 -22.25
C VAL A 20 34.59 -10.86 -22.99
N SER A 21 34.50 -10.51 -24.28
CA SER A 21 35.65 -10.10 -25.09
C SER A 21 36.36 -8.89 -24.52
N LEU A 22 35.63 -7.86 -24.09
CA LEU A 22 36.21 -6.66 -23.50
C LEU A 22 36.88 -6.95 -22.15
N ARG A 23 36.35 -7.90 -21.35
CA ARG A 23 37.06 -8.38 -20.15
C ARG A 23 38.37 -9.06 -20.49
N HIS A 24 38.44 -9.83 -21.58
CA HIS A 24 39.69 -10.45 -22.04
C HIS A 24 40.72 -9.40 -22.44
N LEU A 25 40.32 -8.39 -23.22
CA LEU A 25 41.15 -7.24 -23.58
C LEU A 25 41.70 -6.52 -22.34
N LEU A 26 40.81 -6.21 -21.38
CA LEU A 26 41.23 -5.56 -20.14
C LEU A 26 42.24 -6.41 -19.35
N LYS A 27 42.09 -7.74 -19.30
CA LYS A 27 43.06 -8.62 -18.63
C LYS A 27 44.39 -8.73 -19.36
N SER A 28 44.41 -8.69 -20.69
CA SER A 28 45.67 -8.74 -21.46
C SER A 28 46.55 -7.51 -21.24
N CYS A 29 45.98 -6.40 -20.76
CA CYS A 29 46.72 -5.19 -20.42
C CYS A 29 47.37 -5.21 -19.02
N GLY A 30 47.24 -6.30 -18.24
CA GLY A 30 47.87 -6.49 -16.92
C GLY A 30 46.90 -6.82 -15.78
N ASP A 31 47.43 -7.22 -14.62
CA ASP A 31 46.66 -7.44 -13.39
C ASP A 31 46.40 -6.10 -12.67
N PHE A 32 45.13 -5.76 -12.47
CA PHE A 32 44.72 -4.52 -11.81
C PHE A 32 44.31 -4.74 -10.36
N PRO A 33 44.65 -3.83 -9.43
CA PRO A 33 44.07 -3.82 -8.09
C PRO A 33 42.54 -3.79 -8.15
N THR A 34 41.89 -4.56 -7.28
CA THR A 34 40.43 -4.56 -7.16
C THR A 34 39.99 -3.25 -6.49
N ALA A 35 39.38 -2.37 -7.29
CA ALA A 35 38.81 -1.05 -6.95
C ALA A 35 39.76 0.16 -7.00
N SER A 36 40.10 0.64 -8.20
CA SER A 36 40.74 1.96 -8.39
C SER A 36 40.21 2.70 -9.64
N ARG A 37 40.27 4.04 -9.57
CA ARG A 37 40.00 4.98 -10.67
C ARG A 37 40.79 4.64 -11.95
N GLU A 38 42.00 4.10 -11.81
CA GLU A 38 42.86 3.67 -12.92
C GLU A 38 42.20 2.56 -13.76
N ARG A 39 41.47 1.64 -13.13
CA ARG A 39 40.77 0.56 -13.86
C ARG A 39 39.59 1.11 -14.67
N THR A 40 38.91 2.15 -14.17
CA THR A 40 37.88 2.88 -14.94
C THR A 40 38.51 3.67 -16.07
N GLU A 41 39.64 4.35 -15.85
CA GLU A 41 40.40 5.06 -16.89
C GLU A 41 40.80 4.12 -18.03
N ARG A 42 41.32 2.92 -17.73
CA ARG A 42 41.62 1.89 -18.74
C ARG A 42 40.39 1.40 -19.49
N LEU A 43 39.27 1.20 -18.79
CA LEU A 43 38.01 0.86 -19.46
C LEU A 43 37.59 1.97 -20.45
N VAL A 44 37.71 3.23 -20.06
CA VAL A 44 37.42 4.38 -20.94
C VAL A 44 38.35 4.38 -22.15
N GLU A 45 39.65 4.16 -21.98
CA GLU A 45 40.60 4.07 -23.11
C GLU A 45 40.20 2.98 -24.11
N GLN A 46 39.79 1.81 -23.63
CA GLN A 46 39.33 0.73 -24.51
C GLN A 46 38.00 1.08 -25.20
N ILE A 47 37.10 1.79 -24.53
CA ILE A 47 35.85 2.28 -25.12
C ILE A 47 36.12 3.34 -26.20
N GLU A 48 37.06 4.26 -25.98
CA GLU A 48 37.48 5.24 -27.00
C GLU A 48 38.10 4.55 -28.22
N ALA A 49 38.95 3.53 -28.00
CA ALA A 49 39.54 2.75 -29.09
C ALA A 49 38.49 1.96 -29.89
N LEU A 50 37.51 1.34 -29.21
CA LEU A 50 36.38 0.66 -29.85
C LEU A 50 35.51 1.63 -30.64
N ALA A 51 35.24 2.83 -30.12
CA ALA A 51 34.52 3.87 -30.85
C ALA A 51 35.22 4.22 -32.18
N MET A 52 36.53 4.41 -32.15
CA MET A 52 37.31 4.68 -33.36
C MET A 52 37.28 3.51 -34.35
N ALA A 53 37.34 2.27 -33.86
CA ALA A 53 37.21 1.08 -34.69
C ALA A 53 35.83 0.92 -35.35
N MET A 54 34.76 1.42 -34.71
CA MET A 54 33.40 1.41 -35.26
C MET A 54 33.19 2.46 -36.36
N VAL A 55 34.01 3.52 -36.40
CA VAL A 55 33.86 4.64 -37.35
C VAL A 55 34.87 4.55 -38.51
N LEU A 56 36.07 4.01 -38.28
CA LEU A 56 37.10 3.89 -39.30
C LEU A 56 36.84 2.70 -40.26
N PRO A 57 37.24 2.80 -41.55
CA PRO A 57 37.14 1.68 -42.48
C PRO A 57 37.93 0.46 -41.97
N HIS A 58 37.36 -0.75 -42.10
CA HIS A 58 37.87 -2.02 -41.55
C HIS A 58 39.35 -2.31 -41.84
N ASP A 59 39.93 -1.77 -42.91
CA ASP A 59 41.34 -1.99 -43.31
C ASP A 59 42.38 -1.21 -42.47
N ARG A 60 41.96 -0.41 -41.47
CA ARG A 60 42.85 0.43 -40.64
C ARG A 60 42.81 0.16 -39.13
N VAL A 61 42.05 -0.82 -38.67
CA VAL A 61 41.84 -1.02 -37.23
C VAL A 61 43.02 -1.79 -36.62
N THR A 62 44.00 -1.06 -36.10
CA THR A 62 44.94 -1.58 -35.10
C THR A 62 44.69 -0.84 -33.80
N ILE A 63 44.16 -1.53 -32.80
CA ILE A 63 44.12 -1.03 -31.42
C ILE A 63 45.44 -1.49 -30.78
N ASP A 64 46.30 -0.54 -30.40
CA ASP A 64 47.62 -0.82 -29.79
C ASP A 64 48.54 -1.79 -30.57
N GLY A 65 48.44 -1.83 -31.90
CA GLY A 65 49.31 -2.68 -32.73
C GLY A 65 49.02 -4.18 -32.65
N THR A 66 47.86 -4.59 -32.10
CA THR A 66 47.39 -5.99 -32.12
C THR A 66 46.01 -6.07 -32.77
N ASP A 67 45.95 -6.78 -33.90
CA ASP A 67 44.69 -7.17 -34.55
C ASP A 67 44.07 -8.33 -33.75
N SER A 68 43.47 -7.97 -32.60
CA SER A 68 42.95 -8.93 -31.63
C SER A 68 41.59 -9.47 -32.07
N ASP A 69 41.42 -10.79 -32.02
CA ASP A 69 40.17 -11.48 -32.34
C ASP A 69 38.99 -10.97 -31.48
N GLU A 70 39.27 -10.51 -30.26
CA GLU A 70 38.30 -9.93 -29.33
C GLU A 70 37.65 -8.65 -29.88
N VAL A 71 38.44 -7.75 -30.50
CA VAL A 71 37.92 -6.50 -31.09
C VAL A 71 36.97 -6.82 -32.24
N ARG A 72 37.35 -7.74 -33.13
CA ARG A 72 36.49 -8.17 -34.25
C ARG A 72 35.19 -8.78 -33.74
N LEU A 73 35.25 -9.58 -32.67
CA LEU A 73 34.08 -10.18 -32.06
C LEU A 73 33.15 -9.14 -31.43
N ILE A 74 33.69 -8.08 -30.82
CA ILE A 74 32.91 -6.95 -30.30
C ILE A 74 32.20 -6.21 -31.43
N LEU A 75 32.89 -5.90 -32.53
CA LEU A 75 32.31 -5.23 -33.69
C LEU A 75 31.19 -6.07 -34.33
N GLN A 76 31.42 -7.38 -34.52
CA GLN A 76 30.38 -8.30 -35.01
C GLN A 76 29.17 -8.37 -34.07
N SER A 77 29.41 -8.38 -32.75
CA SER A 77 28.34 -8.37 -31.75
C SER A 77 27.54 -7.06 -31.83
N SER A 78 28.20 -5.93 -32.05
CA SER A 78 27.54 -4.63 -32.24
C SER A 78 26.58 -4.67 -33.44
N GLU A 79 26.99 -5.22 -34.58
CA GLU A 79 26.10 -5.33 -35.76
C GLU A 79 24.88 -6.23 -35.48
N GLN A 80 25.08 -7.38 -34.83
CA GLN A 80 23.99 -8.26 -34.43
C GLN A 80 23.00 -7.58 -33.47
N PHE A 81 23.52 -6.75 -32.56
CA PHE A 81 22.69 -5.94 -31.67
C PHE A 81 21.85 -4.93 -32.46
N VAL A 82 22.46 -4.18 -33.38
CA VAL A 82 21.78 -3.19 -34.21
C VAL A 82 20.64 -3.81 -35.01
N GLU A 83 20.88 -4.91 -35.72
CA GLU A 83 19.87 -5.60 -36.54
C GLU A 83 18.64 -5.99 -35.70
N ARG A 84 18.85 -6.57 -34.52
CA ARG A 84 17.76 -6.99 -33.62
C ARG A 84 16.99 -5.81 -33.05
N GLN A 85 17.71 -4.79 -32.57
CA GLN A 85 17.08 -3.65 -31.91
C GLN A 85 16.32 -2.76 -32.88
N LEU A 86 16.77 -2.61 -34.15
CA LEU A 86 16.01 -1.91 -35.17
C LEU A 86 14.64 -2.57 -35.41
N VAL A 87 14.61 -3.89 -35.56
CA VAL A 87 13.35 -4.63 -35.74
C VAL A 87 12.43 -4.43 -34.55
N LYS A 88 12.97 -4.52 -33.33
CA LYS A 88 12.20 -4.34 -32.09
C LYS A 88 11.63 -2.92 -31.97
N LEU A 89 12.46 -1.89 -32.11
CA LEU A 89 12.03 -0.49 -31.96
C LEU A 89 11.04 -0.08 -33.06
N ASN A 90 11.19 -0.60 -34.28
CA ASN A 90 10.20 -0.40 -35.34
C ASN A 90 8.81 -0.97 -34.97
N GLN A 91 8.76 -2.13 -34.30
CA GLN A 91 7.50 -2.71 -33.82
C GLN A 91 6.86 -1.89 -32.70
N GLU A 92 7.65 -1.09 -31.97
CA GLU A 92 7.22 -0.22 -30.88
C GLU A 92 6.91 1.23 -31.34
N ASP A 93 6.80 1.47 -32.65
CA ASP A 93 6.60 2.81 -33.25
C ASP A 93 7.74 3.81 -32.90
N LEU A 94 8.96 3.29 -32.77
CA LEU A 94 10.20 4.05 -32.50
C LEU A 94 11.14 3.97 -33.71
N SER A 95 10.61 4.13 -34.92
CA SER A 95 11.32 3.94 -36.20
C SER A 95 12.34 5.01 -36.55
N PHE A 96 12.49 6.04 -35.71
CA PHE A 96 13.52 7.07 -35.86
C PHE A 96 14.90 6.61 -35.36
N ALA A 97 15.02 5.42 -34.77
CA ALA A 97 16.30 4.85 -34.39
C ALA A 97 17.20 4.59 -35.61
N THR A 98 18.46 4.99 -35.51
CA THR A 98 19.44 4.82 -36.58
C THR A 98 20.44 3.70 -36.25
N ALA A 99 21.05 3.11 -37.27
CA ALA A 99 22.08 2.09 -37.06
C ALA A 99 23.27 2.65 -36.25
N ASN A 100 23.70 3.87 -36.54
CA ASN A 100 24.80 4.53 -35.81
C ASN A 100 24.42 4.87 -34.37
N GLY A 101 23.20 5.35 -34.13
CA GLY A 101 22.68 5.56 -32.78
C GLY A 101 22.69 4.27 -31.97
N LEU A 102 22.26 3.15 -32.55
CA LEU A 102 22.26 1.86 -31.87
C LEU A 102 23.66 1.29 -31.62
N ARG A 103 24.64 1.52 -32.50
CA ARG A 103 26.06 1.20 -32.23
C ARG A 103 26.60 2.02 -31.06
N ALA A 104 26.30 3.31 -31.03
CA ALA A 104 26.68 4.19 -29.92
C ALA A 104 26.04 3.74 -28.60
N PHE A 105 24.77 3.35 -28.65
CA PHE A 105 24.02 2.85 -27.50
C PHE A 105 24.59 1.52 -26.98
N PHE A 106 24.98 0.63 -27.88
CA PHE A 106 25.67 -0.62 -27.55
C PHE A 106 26.99 -0.34 -26.80
N LEU A 107 27.77 0.61 -27.29
CA LEU A 107 29.02 1.02 -26.65
C LEU A 107 28.78 1.61 -25.25
N ALA A 108 27.78 2.48 -25.09
CA ALA A 108 27.38 3.04 -23.79
C ALA A 108 26.97 1.94 -22.80
N GLN A 109 26.14 0.99 -23.25
CA GLN A 109 25.72 -0.16 -22.44
C GLN A 109 26.89 -1.05 -22.03
N LEU A 110 27.84 -1.27 -22.93
CA LEU A 110 29.02 -2.07 -22.67
C LEU A 110 29.91 -1.43 -21.58
N PHE A 111 30.12 -0.12 -21.64
CA PHE A 111 30.83 0.65 -20.62
C PHE A 111 30.17 0.52 -19.24
N GLU A 112 28.88 0.84 -19.12
CA GLU A 112 28.20 0.88 -17.82
C GLU A 112 28.20 -0.51 -17.14
N ARG A 113 27.97 -1.58 -17.91
CA ARG A 113 27.97 -2.95 -17.39
C ARG A 113 29.29 -3.34 -16.73
N LEU A 114 30.42 -2.93 -17.32
CA LEU A 114 31.75 -3.25 -16.79
C LEU A 114 32.17 -2.31 -15.65
N ARG A 115 31.81 -1.02 -15.74
CA ARG A 115 32.12 -0.02 -14.71
C ARG A 115 31.58 -0.43 -13.34
N HIS A 116 30.34 -0.95 -13.27
CA HIS A 116 29.72 -1.35 -12.00
C HIS A 116 30.41 -2.55 -11.31
N GLU A 117 31.16 -3.39 -12.04
CA GLU A 117 31.95 -4.47 -11.44
C GLU A 117 33.31 -4.00 -10.91
N VAL A 118 33.83 -2.90 -11.44
CA VAL A 118 35.12 -2.31 -11.05
C VAL A 118 35.06 -1.68 -9.66
N SER A 119 33.90 -1.15 -9.26
CA SER A 119 33.66 -0.51 -7.95
C SER A 119 33.30 -1.48 -6.81
N ALA A 120 33.37 -2.79 -7.04
CA ALA A 120 32.87 -3.81 -6.12
C ALA A 120 33.83 -4.14 -4.95
N SER A 121 33.82 -3.34 -3.88
CA SER A 121 34.26 -3.79 -2.55
C SER A 121 33.18 -4.70 -1.91
N GLN A 122 33.57 -5.60 -0.99
CA GLN A 122 32.65 -6.56 -0.35
C GLN A 122 31.59 -5.92 0.58
N LYS A 123 31.65 -4.59 0.83
CA LYS A 123 30.74 -3.89 1.74
C LYS A 123 29.50 -3.27 1.06
N ASP A 124 29.47 -3.22 -0.27
CA ASP A 124 28.59 -2.30 -1.03
C ASP A 124 27.46 -3.02 -1.80
N GLU A 125 26.92 -4.12 -1.27
CA GLU A 125 25.81 -4.84 -1.94
C GLU A 125 24.49 -4.02 -1.95
N TYR A 126 24.39 -3.01 -1.08
CA TYR A 126 23.27 -2.05 -1.05
C TYR A 126 23.47 -0.92 -2.08
N ASP A 127 24.68 -0.36 -2.18
CA ASP A 127 25.01 0.72 -3.14
C ASP A 127 24.99 0.23 -4.60
N ARG A 128 25.30 -1.04 -4.86
CA ARG A 128 25.09 -1.66 -6.19
C ARG A 128 23.64 -1.56 -6.68
N ARG A 129 22.66 -1.54 -5.77
CA ARG A 129 21.22 -1.43 -6.12
C ARG A 129 20.82 0.01 -6.42
N ALA A 130 21.54 1.00 -5.88
CA ALA A 130 21.31 2.41 -6.17
C ALA A 130 21.98 2.79 -7.51
N SER A 131 23.20 2.32 -7.76
CA SER A 131 23.96 2.63 -8.99
C SER A 131 23.35 2.05 -10.27
N ALA A 132 22.62 0.94 -10.17
CA ALA A 132 21.94 0.31 -11.30
C ALA A 132 20.74 1.10 -11.86
N ALA A 133 20.29 2.14 -11.16
CA ALA A 133 19.25 3.05 -11.62
C ALA A 133 19.76 4.16 -12.56
N TYR A 134 21.07 4.38 -12.62
CA TYR A 134 21.68 5.48 -13.39
C TYR A 134 21.72 5.20 -14.91
N PHE A 135 21.51 3.95 -15.31
CA PHE A 135 21.49 3.55 -16.72
C PHE A 135 20.06 3.48 -17.25
N THR A 136 19.77 4.17 -18.36
CA THR A 136 18.44 4.15 -18.99
C THR A 136 18.34 3.08 -20.07
N PRO A 137 17.40 2.13 -19.98
CA PRO A 137 17.18 1.11 -21.02
C PRO A 137 16.88 1.71 -22.40
N LEU A 138 17.21 0.96 -23.45
CA LEU A 138 17.08 1.40 -24.85
C LEU A 138 15.66 1.85 -25.20
N GLY A 139 14.67 0.96 -25.05
CA GLY A 139 13.26 1.28 -25.38
C GLY A 139 12.73 2.48 -24.58
N LEU A 140 13.09 2.58 -23.29
CA LEU A 140 12.72 3.71 -22.44
C LEU A 140 13.39 5.02 -22.88
N SER A 141 14.66 4.99 -23.33
CA SER A 141 15.37 6.18 -23.82
C SER A 141 14.69 6.76 -25.07
N TYR A 142 14.40 5.93 -26.05
CA TYR A 142 13.71 6.34 -27.29
C TYR A 142 12.28 6.79 -27.00
N TYR A 143 11.56 6.07 -26.14
CA TYR A 143 10.22 6.47 -25.72
C TYR A 143 10.20 7.83 -25.02
N LEU A 144 11.16 8.08 -24.11
CA LEU A 144 11.30 9.34 -23.39
C LEU A 144 11.48 10.51 -24.35
N VAL A 145 12.39 10.35 -25.32
CA VAL A 145 12.68 11.34 -26.36
C VAL A 145 11.44 11.63 -27.19
N LYS A 146 10.82 10.59 -27.79
CA LYS A 146 9.61 10.74 -28.60
C LYS A 146 8.52 11.48 -27.83
N THR A 147 8.35 11.12 -26.56
CA THR A 147 7.36 11.72 -25.66
C THR A 147 7.63 13.20 -25.43
N ALA A 148 8.86 13.58 -25.10
CA ALA A 148 9.23 14.99 -24.90
C ALA A 148 9.02 15.83 -26.18
N PHE A 149 9.53 15.36 -27.32
CA PHE A 149 9.42 16.06 -28.60
C PHE A 149 7.96 16.18 -29.09
N SER A 150 7.11 15.20 -28.81
CA SER A 150 5.68 15.26 -29.19
C SER A 150 4.89 16.34 -28.45
N ARG A 151 5.45 16.90 -27.37
CA ARG A 151 4.76 17.83 -26.45
C ARG A 151 5.30 19.24 -26.48
N ILE A 152 6.35 19.49 -27.26
CA ILE A 152 6.79 20.84 -27.53
C ILE A 152 5.90 21.44 -28.63
N GLN A 153 5.50 22.69 -28.47
CA GLN A 153 4.92 23.43 -29.60
C GLN A 153 5.98 23.55 -30.70
N PRO A 154 5.61 23.69 -31.98
CA PRO A 154 6.58 23.96 -33.04
C PRO A 154 7.40 25.21 -32.67
N GLY A 155 8.60 24.97 -32.12
CA GLY A 155 9.53 25.94 -31.58
C GLY A 155 10.75 26.10 -32.50
N PRO A 156 11.60 27.10 -32.23
CA PRO A 156 12.45 27.80 -33.21
C PRO A 156 13.45 26.88 -33.94
N GLU A 157 13.99 27.39 -35.05
CA GLU A 157 15.12 26.78 -35.80
C GLU A 157 16.33 26.40 -34.92
N ASN A 158 16.40 26.88 -33.66
CA ASN A 158 17.44 26.64 -32.66
C ASN A 158 16.86 26.15 -31.31
N LEU A 159 16.25 24.96 -31.30
CA LEU A 159 15.79 24.30 -30.08
C LEU A 159 16.96 23.92 -29.16
N ARG A 160 16.83 24.15 -27.85
CA ARG A 160 17.83 23.77 -26.85
C ARG A 160 17.38 22.56 -26.02
N LEU A 161 18.04 21.44 -26.25
CA LEU A 161 17.88 20.21 -25.48
C LEU A 161 19.00 20.09 -24.44
N LEU A 162 18.62 19.86 -23.19
CA LEU A 162 19.54 19.61 -22.08
C LEU A 162 19.39 18.17 -21.58
N ASP A 163 20.45 17.39 -21.71
CA ASP A 163 20.63 16.11 -21.02
C ASP A 163 21.19 16.38 -19.62
N PHE A 164 20.30 16.45 -18.64
CA PHE A 164 20.58 17.06 -17.33
C PHE A 164 21.44 16.18 -16.41
N CYS A 165 21.46 14.87 -16.67
CA CYS A 165 22.32 13.87 -16.02
C CYS A 165 22.78 12.91 -17.11
N ALA A 166 23.75 13.34 -17.92
CA ALA A 166 23.97 12.76 -19.23
C ALA A 166 24.46 11.31 -19.20
N GLY A 167 25.22 10.92 -18.16
CA GLY A 167 25.84 9.61 -18.11
C GLY A 167 26.66 9.36 -19.38
N SER A 168 26.65 8.12 -19.88
CA SER A 168 27.26 7.75 -21.17
C SER A 168 26.48 8.21 -22.42
N GLY A 169 25.38 8.95 -22.25
CA GLY A 169 24.72 9.71 -23.34
C GLY A 169 23.55 9.04 -24.02
N CYS A 170 22.95 8.01 -23.42
CA CYS A 170 21.81 7.28 -23.99
C CYS A 170 20.66 8.18 -24.46
N LEU A 171 20.32 9.22 -23.69
CA LEU A 171 19.22 10.14 -24.02
C LEU A 171 19.62 11.10 -25.14
N SER A 172 20.85 11.61 -25.12
CA SER A 172 21.41 12.45 -26.18
C SER A 172 21.55 11.73 -27.52
N ILE A 173 21.93 10.44 -27.51
CA ILE A 173 21.97 9.59 -28.71
C ILE A 173 20.57 9.43 -29.31
N ALA A 174 19.58 9.08 -28.49
CA ALA A 174 18.20 8.92 -28.94
C ALA A 174 17.60 10.24 -29.44
N ALA A 175 17.93 11.37 -28.80
CA ALA A 175 17.52 12.70 -29.24
C ALA A 175 18.14 13.09 -30.59
N LEU A 176 19.43 12.80 -30.79
CA LEU A 176 20.10 13.03 -32.06
C LEU A 176 19.47 12.22 -33.19
N ASP A 177 19.16 10.94 -32.93
CA ASP A 177 18.42 10.09 -33.86
C ASP A 177 17.07 10.73 -34.25
N TYR A 178 16.30 11.19 -33.26
CA TYR A 178 15.01 11.85 -33.51
C TYR A 178 15.16 13.10 -34.38
N LEU A 179 16.13 13.97 -34.08
CA LEU A 179 16.41 15.18 -34.86
C LEU A 179 16.89 14.86 -36.29
N SER A 180 17.62 13.76 -36.46
CA SER A 180 18.17 13.35 -37.75
C SER A 180 17.20 12.56 -38.63
N ALA A 181 16.01 12.19 -38.12
CA ALA A 181 15.06 11.29 -38.79
C ALA A 181 14.66 11.72 -40.21
N SER A 182 14.70 13.02 -40.51
CA SER A 182 14.40 13.56 -41.84
C SER A 182 15.54 13.44 -42.86
N SER A 183 16.79 13.30 -42.42
CA SER A 183 17.98 13.12 -43.25
C SER A 183 19.17 12.74 -42.36
N ASP A 184 19.60 11.49 -42.47
CA ASP A 184 20.63 10.89 -41.60
C ASP A 184 21.98 10.85 -42.34
N CYS A 185 22.81 11.89 -42.17
CA CYS A 185 24.19 11.90 -42.65
C CYS A 185 25.13 12.51 -41.61
N ALA A 186 26.39 12.07 -41.59
CA ALA A 186 27.38 12.45 -40.58
C ALA A 186 27.53 13.97 -40.37
N ALA A 187 27.66 14.73 -41.46
CA ALA A 187 27.81 16.19 -41.40
C ALA A 187 26.57 16.89 -40.78
N LYS A 188 25.36 16.41 -41.10
CA LYS A 188 24.13 16.96 -40.55
C LYS A 188 23.96 16.60 -39.07
N ARG A 189 24.29 15.36 -38.68
CA ARG A 189 24.26 14.94 -37.26
C ARG A 189 25.19 15.77 -36.40
N LEU A 190 26.42 16.02 -36.86
CA LEU A 190 27.38 16.86 -36.15
C LEU A 190 26.87 18.30 -35.98
N THR A 191 26.24 18.84 -37.04
CA THR A 191 25.60 20.17 -37.00
C THR A 191 24.46 20.20 -35.97
N LEU A 192 23.55 19.22 -36.01
CA LEU A 192 22.43 19.11 -35.07
C LEU A 192 22.91 18.97 -33.62
N LEU A 193 23.94 18.15 -33.38
CA LEU A 193 24.56 17.98 -32.07
C LEU A 193 25.06 19.33 -31.53
N SER A 194 25.83 20.07 -32.33
CA SER A 194 26.40 21.36 -31.93
C SER A 194 25.36 22.46 -31.70
N GLN A 195 24.26 22.43 -32.44
CA GLN A 195 23.22 23.45 -32.37
C GLN A 195 22.22 23.20 -31.24
N HIS A 196 21.88 21.94 -30.98
CA HIS A 196 20.71 21.60 -30.18
C HIS A 196 21.00 20.90 -28.87
N ILE A 197 22.09 20.12 -28.76
CA ILE A 197 22.27 19.20 -27.63
C ILE A 197 23.33 19.75 -26.67
N PHE A 198 22.93 19.89 -25.41
CA PHE A 198 23.74 20.28 -24.27
C PHE A 198 23.66 19.21 -23.20
N ALA A 199 24.74 19.02 -22.45
CA ALA A 199 24.84 17.93 -21.48
C ALA A 199 25.57 18.35 -20.22
N VAL A 200 25.20 17.74 -19.09
CA VAL A 200 25.89 17.93 -17.80
C VAL A 200 26.21 16.56 -17.20
N GLU A 201 27.45 16.37 -16.81
CA GLU A 201 27.92 15.17 -16.13
C GLU A 201 28.99 15.54 -15.10
N ILE A 202 28.95 14.94 -13.92
CA ILE A 202 29.89 15.27 -12.82
C ILE A 202 31.22 14.52 -12.98
N ASP A 203 31.19 13.30 -13.53
CA ASP A 203 32.36 12.45 -13.67
C ASP A 203 33.06 12.68 -15.04
N PRO A 204 34.30 13.21 -15.04
CA PRO A 204 35.04 13.48 -16.28
C PRO A 204 35.32 12.21 -17.10
N LEU A 205 35.39 11.04 -16.49
CA LEU A 205 35.63 9.78 -17.19
C LEU A 205 34.40 9.31 -17.95
N ILE A 206 33.21 9.51 -17.37
CA ILE A 206 31.95 9.26 -18.08
C ILE A 206 31.83 10.21 -19.26
N LEU A 207 32.21 11.48 -19.09
CA LEU A 207 32.12 12.47 -20.17
C LEU A 207 33.02 12.11 -21.37
N ARG A 208 34.18 11.49 -21.13
CA ARG A 208 35.00 10.91 -22.20
C ARG A 208 34.29 9.77 -22.93
N THR A 209 33.62 8.88 -22.20
CA THR A 209 32.79 7.83 -22.81
C THR A 209 31.62 8.43 -23.59
N TYR A 210 30.98 9.48 -23.07
CA TYR A 210 29.93 10.22 -23.75
C TYR A 210 30.41 10.77 -25.11
N ASP A 211 31.60 11.40 -25.17
CA ASP A 211 32.22 11.85 -26.42
C ASP A 211 32.44 10.67 -27.40
N ALA A 212 32.95 9.54 -26.90
CA ALA A 212 33.20 8.34 -27.70
C ALA A 212 31.91 7.76 -28.31
N CYS A 213 30.84 7.68 -27.52
CA CYS A 213 29.53 7.25 -27.99
C CYS A 213 28.96 8.22 -29.04
N LEU A 214 29.07 9.54 -28.83
CA LEU A 214 28.62 10.51 -29.82
C LEU A 214 29.45 10.48 -31.11
N ALA A 215 30.74 10.18 -31.03
CA ALA A 215 31.60 9.99 -32.20
C ALA A 215 31.07 8.84 -33.09
N VAL A 216 30.72 7.70 -32.48
CA VAL A 216 30.04 6.59 -33.17
C VAL A 216 28.70 7.02 -33.73
N ALA A 217 27.88 7.70 -32.93
CA ALA A 217 26.56 8.14 -33.34
C ALA A 217 26.63 9.07 -34.56
N CYS A 218 27.62 9.96 -34.64
CA CYS A 218 27.83 10.89 -35.74
C CYS A 218 28.68 10.34 -36.89
N SER A 219 29.19 9.10 -36.78
CA SER A 219 30.20 8.54 -37.69
C SER A 219 31.39 9.48 -37.92
N THR A 220 31.96 9.97 -36.81
CA THR A 220 33.13 10.87 -36.81
C THR A 220 34.13 10.51 -35.70
N THR A 221 35.22 11.27 -35.56
CA THR A 221 36.23 11.05 -34.52
C THR A 221 35.88 11.80 -33.23
N ILE A 222 36.45 11.34 -32.13
CA ILE A 222 36.26 11.94 -30.80
C ILE A 222 36.76 13.39 -30.77
N GLU A 223 37.87 13.67 -31.46
CA GLU A 223 38.43 15.02 -31.58
C GLU A 223 37.44 15.97 -32.26
N GLN A 224 36.80 15.53 -33.35
CA GLN A 224 35.80 16.35 -34.04
C GLN A 224 34.57 16.63 -33.17
N ILE A 225 34.13 15.67 -32.35
CA ILE A 225 33.05 15.92 -31.37
C ILE A 225 33.46 17.00 -30.37
N ARG A 226 34.67 16.90 -29.80
CA ARG A 226 35.18 17.88 -28.83
C ARG A 226 35.36 19.27 -29.44
N ASP A 227 35.83 19.35 -30.67
CA ASP A 227 36.04 20.61 -31.37
C ASP A 227 34.72 21.32 -31.72
N VAL A 228 33.70 20.56 -32.14
CA VAL A 228 32.46 21.13 -32.68
C VAL A 228 31.35 21.27 -31.63
N ALA A 229 31.28 20.34 -30.68
CA ALA A 229 30.21 20.30 -29.66
C ALA A 229 30.72 20.30 -28.21
N GLY A 230 32.03 20.19 -27.97
CA GLY A 230 32.58 20.10 -26.60
C GLY A 230 32.23 21.29 -25.71
N GLY A 231 32.03 22.49 -26.29
CA GLY A 231 31.54 23.66 -25.55
C GLY A 231 30.11 23.53 -25.00
N ASN A 232 29.33 22.56 -25.47
CA ASN A 232 27.97 22.30 -25.00
C ASN A 232 27.93 21.31 -23.83
N PHE A 233 29.05 20.65 -23.51
CA PHE A 233 29.11 19.60 -22.51
C PHE A 233 29.86 20.08 -21.27
N SER A 234 29.17 20.16 -20.14
CA SER A 234 29.70 20.72 -18.90
C SER A 234 30.04 19.62 -17.90
N GLN A 235 31.30 19.58 -17.47
CA GLN A 235 31.71 18.78 -16.31
C GLN A 235 31.31 19.52 -15.01
N ALA A 236 30.12 19.24 -14.47
CA ALA A 236 29.63 19.92 -13.27
C ALA A 236 28.57 19.11 -12.51
N ASP A 237 28.33 19.49 -11.25
CA ASP A 237 27.15 19.04 -10.52
C ASP A 237 25.90 19.75 -11.04
N ALA A 238 24.99 18.99 -11.64
CA ALA A 238 23.76 19.49 -12.25
C ALA A 238 22.84 20.25 -11.27
N LEU A 239 22.88 19.93 -9.97
CA LEU A 239 22.07 20.64 -8.97
C LEU A 239 22.57 22.05 -8.68
N SER A 240 23.89 22.28 -8.77
CA SER A 240 24.54 23.54 -8.38
C SER A 240 25.09 24.35 -9.56
N ALA A 241 25.27 23.75 -10.73
CA ALA A 241 25.79 24.40 -11.92
C ALA A 241 24.89 25.55 -12.42
N SER A 242 25.53 26.62 -12.89
CA SER A 242 24.86 27.74 -13.57
C SER A 242 24.55 27.37 -15.01
N LEU A 243 23.40 26.73 -15.21
CA LEU A 243 22.94 26.27 -16.52
C LEU A 243 21.93 27.25 -17.12
N PRO A 244 21.97 27.49 -18.43
CA PRO A 244 20.99 28.32 -19.13
C PRO A 244 19.64 27.59 -19.27
N LEU A 245 18.59 28.36 -19.57
CA LEU A 245 17.26 27.80 -19.81
C LEU A 245 17.25 26.93 -21.06
N CYS A 246 16.45 25.87 -21.07
CA CYS A 246 16.28 24.93 -22.19
C CYS A 246 14.81 24.73 -22.58
N ASP A 247 14.58 24.31 -23.82
CA ASP A 247 13.25 24.00 -24.35
C ASP A 247 12.86 22.55 -24.09
N ILE A 248 13.84 21.64 -24.12
CA ILE A 248 13.66 20.23 -23.75
C ILE A 248 14.67 19.87 -22.66
N LEU A 249 14.21 19.21 -21.61
CA LEU A 249 15.07 18.62 -20.59
C LEU A 249 14.81 17.12 -20.49
N LEU A 250 15.84 16.32 -20.70
CA LEU A 250 15.81 14.87 -20.56
C LEU A 250 16.68 14.47 -19.37
N SER A 251 16.24 13.52 -18.56
CA SER A 251 17.05 13.04 -17.43
C SER A 251 16.63 11.69 -16.88
N ASN A 252 17.61 10.92 -16.44
CA ASN A 252 17.44 9.83 -15.47
C ASN A 252 18.38 10.12 -14.28
N PRO A 253 17.96 10.94 -13.31
CA PRO A 253 18.80 11.33 -12.18
C PRO A 253 19.09 10.15 -11.24
N PRO A 254 20.05 10.32 -10.31
CA PRO A 254 20.27 9.41 -9.19
C PRO A 254 18.99 9.15 -8.36
N TRP A 255 18.74 7.90 -7.96
CA TRP A 255 17.55 7.52 -7.17
C TRP A 255 17.82 7.42 -5.66
N GLU A 256 18.98 7.87 -5.18
CA GLU A 256 19.39 7.71 -3.79
C GLU A 256 18.59 8.60 -2.83
N GLY A 257 17.88 7.94 -1.91
CA GLY A 257 17.06 8.62 -0.91
C GLY A 257 15.98 9.49 -1.54
N SER A 258 15.97 10.78 -1.19
CA SER A 258 15.03 11.78 -1.72
C SER A 258 15.69 12.79 -2.67
N SER A 259 16.94 12.54 -3.09
CA SER A 259 17.71 13.45 -3.94
C SER A 259 17.06 13.70 -5.30
N TYR A 260 16.46 12.67 -5.92
CA TYR A 260 15.75 12.80 -7.20
C TYR A 260 14.67 13.89 -7.19
N LEU A 261 14.06 14.20 -6.04
CA LEU A 261 13.08 15.28 -5.92
C LEU A 261 13.70 16.64 -6.22
N GLN A 262 14.95 16.86 -5.80
CA GLN A 262 15.71 18.09 -6.07
C GLN A 262 16.07 18.20 -7.55
N PHE A 263 16.40 17.09 -8.21
CA PHE A 263 16.63 17.08 -9.66
C PHE A 263 15.38 17.45 -10.44
N VAL A 264 14.21 16.92 -10.09
CA VAL A 264 12.94 17.28 -10.74
C VAL A 264 12.60 18.76 -10.52
N GLU A 265 12.78 19.26 -9.28
CA GLU A 265 12.56 20.68 -8.98
C GLU A 265 13.52 21.59 -9.77
N ARG A 266 14.81 21.24 -9.83
CA ARG A 266 15.82 21.97 -10.59
C ARG A 266 15.53 21.93 -12.09
N ALA A 267 15.11 20.78 -12.62
CA ALA A 267 14.73 20.64 -14.01
C ALA A 267 13.61 21.61 -14.38
N GLY A 268 12.56 21.73 -13.56
CA GLY A 268 11.51 22.71 -13.78
C GLY A 268 11.96 24.17 -13.74
N ALA A 269 12.97 24.50 -12.94
CA ALA A 269 13.55 25.84 -12.90
C ALA A 269 14.38 26.19 -14.15
N LEU A 270 14.93 25.18 -14.82
CA LEU A 270 15.73 25.31 -16.05
C LEU A 270 14.89 25.33 -17.33
N LEU A 271 13.60 25.04 -17.27
CA LEU A 271 12.75 25.14 -18.46
C LEU A 271 12.51 26.59 -18.87
N ALA A 272 12.69 26.88 -20.15
CA ALA A 272 12.14 28.05 -20.81
C ALA A 272 10.59 28.01 -20.77
N HIS A 273 9.94 29.14 -21.04
CA HIS A 273 8.48 29.16 -21.18
C HIS A 273 8.06 28.26 -22.35
N GLY A 274 7.07 27.39 -22.12
CA GLY A 274 6.65 26.38 -23.10
C GLY A 274 7.58 25.15 -23.16
N GLY A 275 8.73 25.18 -22.48
CA GLY A 275 9.67 24.08 -22.44
C GLY A 275 9.12 22.86 -21.69
N VAL A 276 9.62 21.67 -22.05
CA VAL A 276 9.16 20.37 -21.56
C VAL A 276 10.30 19.62 -20.87
N ALA A 277 10.05 19.11 -19.66
CA ALA A 277 10.94 18.15 -19.01
C ALA A 277 10.32 16.76 -19.06
N ALA A 278 11.11 15.75 -19.43
CA ALA A 278 10.76 14.34 -19.36
C ALA A 278 11.83 13.60 -18.54
N ILE A 279 11.42 13.07 -17.39
CA ILE A 279 12.36 12.59 -16.36
C ILE A 279 11.93 11.22 -15.84
N ILE A 280 12.88 10.30 -15.71
CA ILE A 280 12.68 9.01 -15.06
C ILE A 280 13.01 9.14 -13.57
N THR A 281 12.12 8.71 -12.69
CA THR A 281 12.25 8.84 -11.23
C THR A 281 11.80 7.57 -10.52
N PRO A 282 12.10 7.38 -9.24
CA PRO A 282 11.37 6.43 -8.42
C PRO A 282 9.86 6.73 -8.43
N ALA A 283 9.01 5.69 -8.43
CA ALA A 283 7.55 5.87 -8.43
C ALA A 283 7.02 6.57 -7.17
N GLY A 284 7.87 6.72 -6.15
CA GLY A 284 7.61 7.51 -4.94
C GLY A 284 7.18 8.95 -5.24
N ILE A 285 7.53 9.53 -6.39
CA ILE A 285 7.02 10.84 -6.81
C ILE A 285 5.48 10.89 -6.79
N ALA A 286 4.81 9.77 -7.08
CA ALA A 286 3.36 9.63 -7.11
C ALA A 286 2.74 9.62 -5.70
N SER A 287 3.36 8.92 -4.74
CA SER A 287 2.70 8.55 -3.48
C SER A 287 3.47 8.86 -2.19
N ASP A 288 4.80 8.99 -2.25
CA ASP A 288 5.62 9.18 -1.05
C ASP A 288 5.32 10.52 -0.38
N GLN A 289 5.30 10.51 0.95
CA GLN A 289 5.10 11.71 1.75
C GLN A 289 6.15 12.79 1.46
N GLY A 290 7.43 12.41 1.25
CA GLY A 290 8.52 13.36 0.98
C GLY A 290 8.31 14.17 -0.31
N ALA A 291 7.56 13.64 -1.27
CA ALA A 291 7.27 14.30 -2.55
C ALA A 291 6.07 15.26 -2.50
N THR A 292 5.41 15.46 -1.35
CA THR A 292 4.19 16.26 -1.23
C THR A 292 4.33 17.68 -1.77
N ASN A 293 5.41 18.39 -1.40
CA ASN A 293 5.64 19.76 -1.85
C ASN A 293 5.93 19.81 -3.35
N LEU A 294 6.71 18.88 -3.87
CA LEU A 294 7.00 18.77 -5.29
C LEU A 294 5.73 18.48 -6.10
N ARG A 295 4.89 17.52 -5.68
CA ARG A 295 3.59 17.25 -6.33
C ARG A 295 2.72 18.49 -6.38
N ARG A 296 2.63 19.24 -5.27
CA ARG A 296 1.89 20.51 -5.26
C ARG A 296 2.44 21.49 -6.29
N LYS A 297 3.77 21.66 -6.37
CA LYS A 297 4.39 22.51 -7.40
C LYS A 297 4.06 22.03 -8.81
N LEU A 298 4.19 20.73 -9.09
CA LEU A 298 3.86 20.16 -10.39
C LEU A 298 2.39 20.37 -10.79
N PHE A 299 1.47 20.29 -9.83
CA PHE A 299 0.04 20.53 -10.07
C PHE A 299 -0.35 22.01 -10.20
N VAL A 300 0.41 22.94 -9.64
CA VAL A 300 -0.01 24.35 -9.48
C VAL A 300 0.86 25.32 -10.28
N GLU A 301 2.16 25.06 -10.36
CA GLU A 301 3.17 25.92 -10.99
C GLU A 301 3.57 25.43 -12.39
N TYR A 302 3.29 24.16 -12.70
CA TYR A 302 3.61 23.54 -13.99
C TYR A 302 2.36 22.93 -14.62
N GLN A 303 2.42 22.65 -15.92
CA GLN A 303 1.48 21.76 -16.55
C GLN A 303 2.06 20.35 -16.47
N TRP A 304 1.66 19.59 -15.44
CA TRP A 304 2.06 18.20 -15.30
C TRP A 304 1.27 17.34 -16.29
N GLN A 305 1.88 17.07 -17.44
CA GLN A 305 1.22 16.48 -18.61
C GLN A 305 0.96 14.98 -18.42
N SER A 306 1.98 14.23 -17.97
CA SER A 306 1.81 12.80 -17.70
C SER A 306 2.65 12.29 -16.53
N LEU A 307 2.10 11.28 -15.85
CA LEU A 307 2.82 10.43 -14.91
C LEU A 307 2.54 8.96 -15.22
N GLU A 308 3.59 8.20 -15.48
CA GLU A 308 3.48 6.81 -15.88
C GLU A 308 4.30 5.96 -14.93
N GLY A 309 3.66 5.07 -14.17
CA GLY A 309 4.33 4.20 -13.21
C GLY A 309 4.57 2.79 -13.72
N PHE A 310 5.71 2.22 -13.37
CA PHE A 310 6.20 0.92 -13.85
C PHE A 310 6.61 0.03 -12.66
N SER A 311 6.32 -1.26 -12.75
CA SER A 311 6.96 -2.30 -11.92
C SER A 311 8.25 -2.76 -12.58
N ASN A 312 9.32 -2.98 -11.82
CA ASN A 312 10.59 -3.47 -12.36
C ASN A 312 10.63 -5.01 -12.50
N GLU A 313 9.49 -5.63 -12.82
CA GLU A 313 9.36 -7.09 -12.91
C GLU A 313 10.12 -7.69 -14.11
N ASP A 314 10.22 -6.93 -15.19
CA ASP A 314 11.09 -7.18 -16.35
C ASP A 314 12.57 -6.94 -16.06
N LEU A 315 12.92 -6.41 -14.89
CA LEU A 315 14.30 -6.00 -14.59
C LEU A 315 14.84 -4.98 -15.60
N ALA A 316 13.99 -4.08 -16.10
CA ALA A 316 14.41 -2.95 -16.94
C ALA A 316 15.60 -2.22 -16.32
N PHE A 317 15.60 -2.05 -15.00
CA PHE A 317 16.75 -1.61 -14.21
C PHE A 317 17.28 -2.78 -13.37
N ALA A 318 18.61 -2.82 -13.12
CA ALA A 318 19.23 -3.88 -12.32
C ALA A 318 19.05 -3.68 -10.79
N ILE A 319 17.83 -3.31 -10.40
CA ILE A 319 17.37 -3.12 -9.02
C ILE A 319 16.41 -4.25 -8.63
N HIS A 320 15.83 -4.20 -7.42
CA HIS A 320 14.92 -5.26 -6.98
C HIS A 320 13.69 -5.35 -7.93
N PRO A 321 13.22 -6.56 -8.30
CA PRO A 321 12.08 -6.70 -9.21
C PRO A 321 10.78 -6.03 -8.73
N SER A 322 10.62 -5.90 -7.42
CA SER A 322 9.47 -5.23 -6.81
C SER A 322 9.63 -3.71 -6.67
N SER A 323 10.78 -3.15 -7.06
CA SER A 323 10.96 -1.71 -7.08
C SER A 323 10.09 -1.10 -8.17
N LYS A 324 9.58 0.10 -7.93
CA LYS A 324 8.77 0.84 -8.91
C LYS A 324 9.46 2.13 -9.31
N TYR A 325 9.36 2.47 -10.58
CA TYR A 325 9.85 3.73 -11.15
C TYR A 325 8.72 4.41 -11.93
N ALA A 326 8.92 5.67 -12.30
CA ALA A 326 7.93 6.45 -13.02
C ALA A 326 8.59 7.40 -14.02
N LEU A 327 7.93 7.57 -15.16
CA LEU A 327 8.19 8.65 -16.10
C LEU A 327 7.27 9.82 -15.74
N THR A 328 7.87 10.96 -15.40
CA THR A 328 7.15 12.22 -15.19
C THR A 328 7.45 13.18 -16.34
N VAL A 329 6.41 13.76 -16.94
CA VAL A 329 6.55 14.76 -17.99
C VAL A 329 5.72 15.99 -17.67
N PHE A 330 6.36 17.15 -17.68
CA PHE A 330 5.73 18.41 -17.33
C PHE A 330 6.33 19.57 -18.12
N SER A 331 5.54 20.61 -18.35
CA SER A 331 5.98 21.83 -19.03
C SER A 331 5.82 23.07 -18.18
N ARG A 332 6.65 24.07 -18.47
CA ARG A 332 6.54 25.40 -17.86
C ARG A 332 5.48 26.21 -18.61
N THR A 333 4.43 26.64 -17.91
CA THR A 333 3.32 27.35 -18.54
C THR A 333 3.68 28.81 -18.86
N GLU A 334 3.00 29.38 -19.86
CA GLU A 334 3.07 30.81 -20.19
C GLU A 334 2.09 31.66 -19.35
N ARG A 335 0.98 31.06 -18.89
CA ARG A 335 -0.06 31.71 -18.08
C ARG A 335 -0.49 30.81 -16.92
N GLU A 336 -0.74 31.40 -15.76
CA GLU A 336 -1.20 30.70 -14.54
C GLU A 336 -2.50 29.88 -14.77
N GLU A 337 -3.38 30.32 -15.67
CA GLU A 337 -4.66 29.65 -15.96
C GLU A 337 -4.51 28.29 -16.67
N GLN A 338 -3.39 28.01 -17.35
CA GLN A 338 -3.12 26.74 -18.03
C GLN A 338 -2.58 25.63 -17.10
N ALA A 339 -2.10 25.99 -15.91
CA ALA A 339 -1.56 25.02 -14.94
C ALA A 339 -2.63 24.13 -14.28
N ASN A 340 -3.93 24.38 -14.55
CA ASN A 340 -5.05 23.68 -13.93
C ASN A 340 -5.64 22.53 -14.78
N SER A 341 -4.99 22.10 -15.86
CA SER A 341 -5.44 20.92 -16.62
C SER A 341 -5.16 19.63 -15.84
N ALA A 342 -5.99 18.60 -16.03
CA ALA A 342 -5.74 17.29 -15.42
C ALA A 342 -4.43 16.67 -15.93
N THR A 343 -3.67 16.03 -15.03
CA THR A 343 -2.50 15.23 -15.36
C THR A 343 -2.95 13.86 -15.83
N ARG A 344 -2.46 13.39 -16.97
CA ARG A 344 -2.76 12.02 -17.38
C ARG A 344 -1.90 11.03 -16.61
N VAL A 345 -2.52 10.03 -16.03
CA VAL A 345 -1.86 9.04 -15.18
C VAL A 345 -2.13 7.64 -15.70
N ARG A 346 -1.10 6.80 -15.73
CA ARG A 346 -1.25 5.36 -15.94
C ARG A 346 -0.24 4.57 -15.13
N PHE A 347 -0.58 3.32 -14.82
CA PHE A 347 0.32 2.40 -14.16
C PHE A 347 0.29 1.05 -14.90
N GLY A 348 1.46 0.44 -15.09
CA GLY A 348 1.57 -0.84 -15.76
C GLY A 348 2.67 -1.72 -15.16
N SER A 349 2.57 -3.02 -15.42
CA SER A 349 3.50 -4.01 -14.88
C SER A 349 4.84 -4.05 -15.60
N LEU A 350 4.88 -3.83 -16.92
CA LEU A 350 6.09 -3.91 -17.74
C LEU A 350 6.26 -2.65 -18.59
N ALA A 351 7.51 -2.22 -18.82
CA ALA A 351 7.79 -1.12 -19.73
C ALA A 351 7.31 -1.45 -21.16
N SER A 352 7.54 -2.68 -21.61
CA SER A 352 7.12 -3.17 -22.94
C SER A 352 5.61 -3.14 -23.18
N ASN A 353 4.81 -3.51 -22.18
CA ASN A 353 3.34 -3.51 -22.27
C ASN A 353 2.75 -2.09 -22.43
N LEU A 354 3.46 -1.08 -21.94
CA LEU A 354 3.01 0.31 -21.97
C LEU A 354 3.43 1.05 -23.24
N LEU A 355 4.50 0.59 -23.89
CA LEU A 355 4.96 1.05 -25.20
C LEU A 355 3.98 0.62 -26.31
N THR A 356 3.24 -0.47 -26.12
CA THR A 356 2.26 -1.02 -27.08
C THR A 356 0.79 -0.61 -26.81
N SER A 357 0.55 0.36 -25.91
CA SER A 357 -0.75 1.02 -25.66
C SER A 357 -1.85 0.26 -24.89
N GLU A 358 -1.57 -0.86 -24.23
CA GLU A 358 -2.64 -1.68 -23.60
C GLU A 358 -3.18 -1.15 -22.24
N SER A 359 -2.56 -0.12 -21.66
CA SER A 359 -2.95 0.42 -20.34
C SER A 359 -3.90 1.60 -20.41
N HIS A 360 -4.87 1.63 -19.51
CA HIS A 360 -5.77 2.76 -19.33
C HIS A 360 -5.04 4.04 -18.83
N TRP A 361 -5.51 5.19 -19.33
CA TRP A 361 -5.11 6.53 -18.90
C TRP A 361 -6.21 7.21 -18.10
N SER A 362 -5.93 7.58 -16.85
CA SER A 362 -6.85 8.35 -16.00
C SER A 362 -6.45 9.82 -15.95
N ASP A 363 -7.44 10.72 -15.90
CA ASP A 363 -7.19 12.15 -15.73
C ASP A 363 -7.24 12.55 -14.25
N TYR A 364 -6.12 13.09 -13.75
CA TYR A 364 -5.93 13.42 -12.35
C TYR A 364 -5.72 14.93 -12.16
N SER A 365 -6.76 15.65 -11.73
CA SER A 365 -6.66 17.08 -11.43
C SER A 365 -6.13 17.36 -10.03
N PHE A 366 -5.64 18.58 -9.78
CA PHE A 366 -5.24 18.99 -8.42
C PHE A 366 -6.41 18.94 -7.44
N SER A 367 -7.62 19.30 -7.88
CA SER A 367 -8.82 19.20 -7.05
C SER A 367 -9.13 17.75 -6.67
N LEU A 368 -9.00 16.82 -7.61
CA LEU A 368 -9.18 15.40 -7.35
C LEU A 368 -8.08 14.86 -6.41
N ALA A 369 -6.83 15.25 -6.62
CA ALA A 369 -5.73 14.91 -5.72
C ALA A 369 -5.97 15.40 -4.29
N LYS A 370 -6.56 16.58 -4.13
CA LYS A 370 -6.94 17.13 -2.83
C LYS A 370 -8.11 16.40 -2.20
N THR A 371 -9.08 15.94 -2.98
CA THR A 371 -10.20 15.12 -2.49
C THR A 371 -9.74 13.74 -2.07
N LEU A 372 -8.94 13.08 -2.91
CA LEU A 372 -8.47 11.72 -2.66
C LEU A 372 -7.35 11.68 -1.62
N SER A 373 -6.41 12.63 -1.62
CA SER A 373 -5.22 12.61 -0.76
C SER A 373 -4.93 14.02 -0.20
N PRO A 374 -5.80 14.58 0.66
CA PRO A 374 -5.76 15.98 1.08
C PRO A 374 -4.45 16.41 1.76
N SER A 375 -3.75 15.48 2.42
CA SER A 375 -2.50 15.76 3.14
C SER A 375 -1.26 15.69 2.26
N THR A 376 -1.26 14.84 1.23
CA THR A 376 -0.06 14.49 0.46
C THR A 376 -0.17 14.75 -1.04
N TYR A 377 -1.37 15.01 -1.55
CA TYR A 377 -1.72 15.05 -2.97
C TYR A 377 -1.24 13.80 -3.72
N ALA A 378 -1.18 12.66 -3.03
CA ALA A 378 -0.74 11.39 -3.60
C ALA A 378 -1.69 10.93 -4.71
N ILE A 379 -1.10 10.53 -5.83
CA ILE A 379 -1.77 9.92 -6.96
C ILE A 379 -1.96 8.43 -6.65
N LEU A 380 -3.20 7.97 -6.74
CA LEU A 380 -3.56 6.57 -6.46
C LEU A 380 -3.27 5.71 -7.68
N GLU A 381 -2.67 4.55 -7.45
CA GLU A 381 -2.41 3.57 -8.50
C GLU A 381 -3.68 2.73 -8.73
N CYS A 382 -4.40 3.05 -9.80
CA CYS A 382 -5.62 2.38 -10.23
C CYS A 382 -5.34 1.52 -11.47
N ASP A 383 -5.82 0.28 -11.46
CA ASP A 383 -5.59 -0.70 -12.52
C ASP A 383 -6.61 -0.60 -13.68
N SER A 384 -7.72 0.14 -13.51
CA SER A 384 -8.77 0.34 -14.53
C SER A 384 -9.62 1.60 -14.26
N ASP A 385 -10.40 2.04 -15.25
CA ASP A 385 -11.37 3.14 -15.15
C ASP A 385 -12.40 2.87 -14.06
N GLU A 386 -12.90 1.63 -13.97
CA GLU A 386 -13.90 1.28 -12.96
C GLU A 386 -13.31 1.40 -11.55
N HIS A 387 -12.05 1.01 -11.36
CA HIS A 387 -11.34 1.17 -10.10
C HIS A 387 -11.17 2.66 -9.74
N PHE A 388 -10.82 3.48 -10.73
CA PHE A 388 -10.65 4.92 -10.55
C PHE A 388 -11.97 5.63 -10.21
N GLU A 389 -13.04 5.35 -10.95
CA GLU A 389 -14.38 5.91 -10.71
C GLU A 389 -14.97 5.44 -9.38
N LEU A 390 -14.73 4.20 -8.98
CA LEU A 390 -15.14 3.71 -7.65
C LEU A 390 -14.45 4.50 -6.54
N PHE A 391 -13.15 4.80 -6.66
CA PHE A 391 -12.43 5.61 -5.68
C PHE A 391 -13.02 7.01 -5.54
N LYS A 392 -13.32 7.63 -6.68
CA LYS A 392 -13.95 8.94 -6.74
C LYS A 392 -15.33 8.91 -6.07
N ALA A 393 -16.17 7.93 -6.42
CA ALA A 393 -17.50 7.75 -5.84
C ALA A 393 -17.46 7.52 -4.31
N ILE A 394 -16.50 6.72 -3.82
CA ILE A 394 -16.29 6.54 -2.38
C ILE A 394 -15.89 7.86 -1.74
N ALA A 395 -14.93 8.58 -2.32
CA ALA A 395 -14.41 9.82 -1.75
C ALA A 395 -15.44 10.95 -1.71
N GLU A 396 -16.30 11.06 -2.72
CA GLU A 396 -17.39 12.05 -2.77
C GLU A 396 -18.43 11.87 -1.66
N LYS A 397 -18.66 10.62 -1.22
CA LYS A 397 -19.61 10.25 -0.15
C LYS A 397 -18.94 10.09 1.23
N SER A 398 -17.65 10.37 1.30
CA SER A 398 -16.83 10.12 2.48
C SER A 398 -16.08 11.37 2.93
N ILE A 399 -15.43 11.24 4.07
CA ILE A 399 -14.54 12.24 4.64
C ILE A 399 -13.20 11.56 4.98
N PRO A 400 -12.09 12.30 4.98
CA PRO A 400 -10.84 11.77 5.47
C PRO A 400 -10.86 11.65 7.01
N LEU A 401 -10.25 10.58 7.53
CA LEU A 401 -10.24 10.24 8.96
C LEU A 401 -9.81 11.40 9.87
N HIS A 402 -8.83 12.22 9.46
CA HIS A 402 -8.34 13.37 10.24
C HIS A 402 -9.43 14.38 10.63
N GLN A 403 -10.55 14.44 9.90
CA GLN A 403 -11.67 15.31 10.28
C GLN A 403 -12.37 14.86 11.57
N LEU A 404 -12.16 13.62 12.01
CA LEU A 404 -12.66 13.10 13.29
C LEU A 404 -11.71 13.35 14.47
N HIS A 405 -10.54 13.96 14.24
CA HIS A 405 -9.54 14.18 15.29
C HIS A 405 -9.77 15.47 16.08
N GLU A 406 -9.59 15.40 17.40
CA GLU A 406 -9.77 16.53 18.34
C GLU A 406 -8.86 17.72 18.02
N HIS A 407 -7.62 17.43 17.60
CA HIS A 407 -6.58 18.43 17.31
C HIS A 407 -6.39 18.66 15.80
N GLY A 408 -7.33 18.21 14.97
CA GLY A 408 -7.28 18.34 13.51
C GLY A 408 -6.28 17.41 12.82
N GLN A 409 -5.65 17.89 11.76
CA GLN A 409 -4.76 17.11 10.90
C GLN A 409 -3.38 16.88 11.55
N MET A 410 -2.87 15.66 11.47
CA MET A 410 -1.51 15.36 11.92
C MET A 410 -0.48 16.09 11.04
N GLN A 411 0.44 16.86 11.64
CA GLN A 411 1.61 17.32 10.89
C GLN A 411 2.60 16.18 10.70
N MET A 412 3.01 16.13 9.45
CA MET A 412 3.90 15.17 8.84
C MET A 412 5.33 15.17 9.39
N ASP A 413 5.74 16.24 10.10
CA ASP A 413 7.04 16.33 10.77
C ASP A 413 6.86 16.08 12.28
N ARG A 414 7.34 14.93 12.76
CA ARG A 414 7.36 14.50 14.18
C ARG A 414 6.04 14.06 14.82
N GLY A 415 4.99 13.78 14.03
CA GLY A 415 3.74 13.21 14.55
C GLY A 415 2.98 14.13 15.51
N ARG A 416 3.21 15.45 15.44
CA ARG A 416 2.49 16.46 16.20
C ARG A 416 1.28 16.92 15.40
N TYR A 417 0.12 17.10 16.03
CA TYR A 417 -1.06 17.65 15.36
C TYR A 417 -0.88 19.15 15.09
N LYS A 418 -1.34 19.63 13.93
CA LYS A 418 -1.34 21.08 13.64
C LYS A 418 -2.45 21.71 14.48
N GLN A 419 -2.08 22.54 15.45
CA GLN A 419 -3.07 23.28 16.23
C GLN A 419 -3.59 24.45 15.39
N GLU A 420 -4.56 24.20 14.51
CA GLU A 420 -5.23 25.31 13.80
C GLU A 420 -6.66 24.99 13.37
N LYS A 421 -7.55 24.97 14.36
CA LYS A 421 -8.66 25.92 14.49
C LYS A 421 -9.06 25.89 15.96
N ALA A 422 -9.42 27.05 16.53
CA ALA A 422 -10.19 27.07 17.77
C ALA A 422 -11.34 26.07 17.60
N LEU A 423 -11.48 25.15 18.56
CA LEU A 423 -12.61 24.23 18.67
C LEU A 423 -13.89 25.00 18.33
N SER A 424 -14.33 24.89 17.09
CA SER A 424 -15.72 25.10 16.81
C SER A 424 -16.37 23.88 17.45
N SER A 425 -17.00 24.12 18.59
CA SER A 425 -17.71 23.23 19.50
C SER A 425 -18.70 22.29 18.81
N TYR A 426 -18.23 21.41 17.93
CA TYR A 426 -19.05 20.65 16.99
C TYR A 426 -18.61 19.18 16.98
N GLY A 427 -18.91 18.44 18.05
CA GLY A 427 -18.80 16.98 18.08
C GLY A 427 -19.33 16.38 19.39
N SER A 428 -20.01 15.22 19.31
CA SER A 428 -20.34 14.39 20.49
C SER A 428 -19.18 13.46 20.89
N TYR A 429 -18.21 13.27 19.99
CA TYR A 429 -16.99 12.51 20.19
C TYR A 429 -15.83 13.07 19.34
N SER A 430 -14.60 12.67 19.66
CA SER A 430 -13.40 12.92 18.86
C SER A 430 -12.35 11.83 19.01
N LEU A 431 -11.43 11.76 18.05
CA LEU A 431 -10.37 10.76 17.97
C LEU A 431 -8.99 11.35 18.24
N ARG A 432 -8.11 10.51 18.78
CA ARG A 432 -6.69 10.84 18.99
C ARG A 432 -5.82 9.62 18.76
N PHE A 433 -4.83 9.72 17.87
CA PHE A 433 -3.82 8.67 17.74
C PHE A 433 -2.91 8.67 18.97
N ALA A 434 -2.61 7.48 19.48
CA ALA A 434 -1.71 7.29 20.59
C ALA A 434 -1.01 5.93 20.54
N ARG A 435 0.03 5.80 21.37
CA ARG A 435 0.75 4.56 21.70
C ARG A 435 1.05 4.57 23.18
N ASP A 436 0.98 3.40 23.82
CA ASP A 436 1.33 3.32 25.24
C ASP A 436 2.84 3.17 25.41
N TYR A 437 3.45 2.12 24.84
CA TYR A 437 4.86 1.77 25.07
C TYR A 437 5.66 1.55 23.78
N ASP A 438 6.92 1.99 23.78
CA ASP A 438 7.89 1.62 22.74
C ASP A 438 8.78 0.48 23.23
N MET A 439 8.79 -0.63 22.49
CA MET A 439 9.48 -1.83 22.96
C MET A 439 11.00 -1.71 23.08
N SER A 440 11.62 -0.72 22.45
CA SER A 440 13.07 -0.47 22.55
C SER A 440 13.39 0.52 23.67
N ILE A 441 12.60 1.59 23.79
CA ILE A 441 12.83 2.67 24.76
C ILE A 441 12.39 2.24 26.16
N ASP A 442 11.22 1.62 26.28
CA ASP A 442 10.59 1.28 27.56
C ASP A 442 10.98 -0.13 28.07
N LYS A 443 12.00 -0.77 27.49
CA LYS A 443 12.34 -2.19 27.72
C LYS A 443 12.47 -2.59 29.19
N ASN A 444 12.89 -1.67 30.06
CA ASN A 444 13.11 -1.90 31.49
C ASN A 444 11.80 -1.97 32.30
N LEU A 445 10.66 -1.60 31.71
CA LEU A 445 9.34 -1.66 32.34
C LEU A 445 8.62 -2.99 32.08
N PHE A 446 9.20 -3.87 31.25
CA PHE A 446 8.57 -5.13 30.86
C PHE A 446 9.08 -6.29 31.71
N ILE A 447 8.14 -7.06 32.25
CA ILE A 447 8.40 -8.30 32.98
C ILE A 447 7.98 -9.47 32.08
N ALA A 448 8.86 -10.42 31.82
CA ALA A 448 8.50 -11.57 30.98
C ALA A 448 7.50 -12.48 31.71
N ALA A 449 6.49 -13.01 31.00
CA ALA A 449 5.47 -13.86 31.64
C ALA A 449 6.04 -15.08 32.41
N PRO A 450 7.08 -15.79 31.93
CA PRO A 450 7.71 -16.86 32.71
C PRO A 450 8.43 -16.38 33.99
N GLU A 451 8.94 -15.16 33.99
CA GLU A 451 9.58 -14.55 35.16
C GLU A 451 8.54 -14.16 36.21
N ALA A 452 7.44 -13.54 35.79
CA ALA A 452 6.33 -13.23 36.69
C ALA A 452 5.76 -14.50 37.36
N ARG A 453 5.57 -15.59 36.60
CA ARG A 453 5.14 -16.87 37.18
C ARG A 453 6.11 -17.39 38.24
N ARG A 454 7.43 -17.31 38.00
CA ARG A 454 8.46 -17.68 38.99
C ARG A 454 8.45 -16.78 40.23
N ALA A 455 8.06 -15.52 40.07
CA ALA A 455 7.88 -14.57 41.16
C ALA A 455 6.54 -14.75 41.93
N GLY A 456 5.74 -15.77 41.58
CA GLY A 456 4.49 -16.10 42.29
C GLY A 456 3.24 -15.42 41.74
N PHE A 457 3.32 -14.73 40.60
CA PHE A 457 2.13 -14.18 39.94
C PHE A 457 1.35 -15.29 39.23
N LYS A 458 0.02 -15.30 39.41
CA LYS A 458 -0.89 -16.23 38.73
C LYS A 458 -1.87 -15.46 37.81
N PRO A 459 -2.12 -15.92 36.57
CA PRO A 459 -3.07 -15.28 35.68
C PRO A 459 -4.52 -15.49 36.16
N ASP A 460 -5.31 -14.42 36.09
CA ASP A 460 -6.75 -14.41 36.37
C ASP A 460 -7.61 -14.65 35.12
N CYS A 461 -8.92 -14.83 35.30
CA CYS A 461 -9.87 -15.04 34.21
C CYS A 461 -10.05 -13.82 33.29
N TYR A 462 -9.48 -12.66 33.64
CA TYR A 462 -9.43 -11.47 32.81
C TYR A 462 -8.06 -11.31 32.11
N GLY A 463 -7.10 -12.21 32.34
CA GLY A 463 -5.76 -12.18 31.73
C GLY A 463 -4.74 -11.31 32.47
N ARG A 464 -5.09 -10.73 33.63
CA ARG A 464 -4.15 -10.03 34.53
C ARG A 464 -3.35 -11.04 35.32
N TYR A 465 -2.16 -10.67 35.77
CA TYR A 465 -1.30 -11.50 36.60
C TYR A 465 -1.32 -10.92 38.02
N LEU A 466 -1.87 -11.68 38.96
CA LEU A 466 -2.07 -11.24 40.34
C LEU A 466 -1.15 -12.00 41.30
N GLN A 467 -0.58 -11.26 42.24
CA GLN A 467 0.14 -11.78 43.40
C GLN A 467 -0.69 -11.52 44.66
N GLY A 468 -0.75 -12.50 45.54
CA GLY A 468 -1.50 -12.43 46.80
C GLY A 468 -1.98 -13.81 47.25
N LYS A 469 -2.97 -13.83 48.15
CA LYS A 469 -3.47 -15.05 48.79
C LYS A 469 -4.53 -15.76 47.93
N TRP A 470 -4.07 -16.67 47.09
CA TRP A 470 -4.96 -17.56 46.33
C TRP A 470 -5.50 -18.70 47.20
N GLN A 471 -6.80 -18.99 47.06
CA GLN A 471 -7.52 -20.05 47.78
C GLN A 471 -8.17 -21.01 46.78
N ASP A 472 -8.32 -22.29 47.14
CA ASP A 472 -8.96 -23.29 46.29
C ASP A 472 -10.42 -22.92 45.97
N SER A 473 -10.82 -22.97 44.69
CA SER A 473 -12.19 -22.62 44.28
C SER A 473 -13.26 -23.56 44.84
N ALA A 474 -12.89 -24.77 45.30
CA ALA A 474 -13.78 -25.66 46.04
C ALA A 474 -14.29 -25.08 47.36
N ASN A 475 -13.56 -24.12 47.95
CA ASN A 475 -13.94 -23.47 49.21
C ASN A 475 -14.93 -22.31 49.01
N LEU A 476 -15.29 -21.99 47.77
CA LEU A 476 -16.28 -20.96 47.47
C LEU A 476 -17.69 -21.52 47.73
N ALA A 477 -18.25 -21.26 48.92
CA ALA A 477 -19.57 -21.77 49.28
C ALA A 477 -20.67 -21.24 48.34
N GLY A 478 -21.30 -22.12 47.54
CA GLY A 478 -22.61 -21.86 46.92
C GLY A 478 -22.65 -21.29 45.50
N VAL A 479 -21.55 -21.24 44.73
CA VAL A 479 -21.59 -20.69 43.35
C VAL A 479 -21.51 -21.82 42.32
N GLY A 480 -22.62 -22.56 42.17
CA GLY A 480 -22.79 -23.58 41.12
C GLY A 480 -23.16 -23.01 39.73
N LYS A 481 -23.22 -21.70 39.55
CA LYS A 481 -23.44 -21.01 38.26
C LYS A 481 -22.70 -19.69 38.28
N LEU A 482 -22.07 -19.31 37.15
CA LEU A 482 -21.45 -17.97 37.00
C LEU A 482 -22.39 -16.90 37.56
N PRO A 483 -21.88 -15.90 38.28
CA PRO A 483 -22.73 -14.82 38.69
C PRO A 483 -23.15 -14.04 37.44
N SER A 484 -24.40 -13.57 37.40
CA SER A 484 -25.01 -12.92 36.22
C SER A 484 -24.13 -11.81 35.65
N ALA A 485 -24.36 -11.37 34.40
CA ALA A 485 -23.59 -10.33 33.72
C ALA A 485 -23.33 -9.04 34.55
N VAL A 486 -24.18 -8.76 35.57
CA VAL A 486 -24.04 -7.66 36.52
C VAL A 486 -22.87 -7.84 37.50
N ALA A 487 -22.54 -9.08 37.85
CA ALA A 487 -21.47 -9.42 38.81
C ALA A 487 -20.05 -9.48 38.19
N LEU A 488 -19.92 -9.38 36.86
CA LEU A 488 -18.63 -9.42 36.15
C LEU A 488 -17.92 -8.06 36.09
N SER A 489 -18.59 -6.97 36.48
CA SER A 489 -18.05 -5.61 36.36
C SER A 489 -17.15 -5.20 37.53
N ASP A 490 -17.46 -5.67 38.76
CA ASP A 490 -16.64 -5.44 39.95
C ASP A 490 -16.81 -6.58 40.97
N PRO A 491 -16.18 -7.75 40.74
CA PRO A 491 -16.38 -8.89 41.61
C PRO A 491 -15.53 -8.76 42.88
N SER A 492 -16.13 -9.06 44.05
CA SER A 492 -15.40 -9.17 45.33
C SER A 492 -14.37 -10.29 45.33
N VAL A 493 -14.55 -11.27 44.44
CA VAL A 493 -13.68 -12.44 44.25
C VAL A 493 -13.30 -12.58 42.78
N ILE A 494 -12.01 -12.79 42.51
CA ILE A 494 -11.47 -12.99 41.16
C ILE A 494 -11.00 -14.43 41.01
N LEU A 495 -11.44 -15.11 39.95
CA LEU A 495 -11.04 -16.48 39.64
C LEU A 495 -9.73 -16.51 38.84
N SER A 496 -8.93 -17.55 39.03
CA SER A 496 -7.80 -17.83 38.15
C SER A 496 -8.26 -18.17 36.74
N GLN A 497 -7.37 -18.04 35.77
CA GLN A 497 -7.67 -18.29 34.36
C GLN A 497 -8.20 -19.69 34.06
N ASP A 498 -7.74 -20.68 34.83
CA ASP A 498 -8.13 -22.08 34.80
C ASP A 498 -9.27 -22.42 35.79
N TYR A 499 -9.81 -21.41 36.48
CA TYR A 499 -10.91 -21.53 37.46
C TYR A 499 -10.61 -22.44 38.67
N SER A 500 -9.34 -22.84 38.86
CA SER A 500 -8.92 -23.74 39.95
C SER A 500 -8.79 -23.06 41.31
N CYS A 501 -8.62 -21.74 41.34
CA CYS A 501 -8.51 -20.98 42.58
C CYS A 501 -9.13 -19.59 42.44
N TYR A 502 -9.29 -18.92 43.58
CA TYR A 502 -9.80 -17.56 43.65
C TYR A 502 -8.96 -16.70 44.58
N ILE A 503 -9.04 -15.39 44.39
CA ILE A 503 -8.43 -14.39 45.26
C ILE A 503 -9.48 -13.34 45.60
N GLU A 504 -9.57 -12.97 46.87
CA GLU A 504 -10.39 -11.85 47.31
C GLU A 504 -9.72 -10.53 46.88
N ARG A 505 -10.52 -9.55 46.45
CA ARG A 505 -10.01 -8.28 45.92
C ARG A 505 -9.02 -7.59 46.88
N ASP A 506 -9.33 -7.60 48.17
CA ASP A 506 -8.51 -6.96 49.21
C ASP A 506 -7.24 -7.76 49.55
N SER A 507 -7.14 -9.02 49.08
CA SER A 507 -5.97 -9.88 49.25
C SER A 507 -4.96 -9.77 48.08
N ILE A 508 -5.21 -8.90 47.10
CA ILE A 508 -4.29 -8.64 45.98
C ILE A 508 -3.19 -7.71 46.45
N GLU A 509 -1.96 -8.20 46.42
CA GLU A 509 -0.76 -7.43 46.80
C GLU A 509 -0.21 -6.65 45.60
N GLU A 510 -0.14 -7.31 44.43
CA GLU A 510 0.37 -6.70 43.21
C GLU A 510 -0.36 -7.21 41.96
N CYS A 511 -0.49 -6.33 40.96
CA CYS A 511 -1.11 -6.64 39.67
C CYS A 511 -0.20 -6.24 38.51
N LEU A 512 0.05 -7.19 37.62
CA LEU A 512 0.67 -6.97 36.32
C LEU A 512 -0.37 -7.11 35.21
N LEU A 513 -0.33 -6.20 34.25
CA LEU A 513 -1.20 -6.18 33.09
C LEU A 513 -0.49 -6.76 31.87
N PRO A 514 -1.19 -7.51 31.01
CA PRO A 514 -0.63 -8.05 29.79
C PRO A 514 -0.30 -6.93 28.80
N LEU A 515 0.92 -6.90 28.26
CA LEU A 515 1.27 -6.02 27.16
C LEU A 515 0.70 -6.59 25.86
N ILE A 516 -0.21 -5.86 25.23
CA ILE A 516 -0.84 -6.25 23.98
C ILE A 516 0.12 -6.00 22.81
N GLU A 517 0.40 -7.06 22.06
CA GLU A 517 1.26 -7.06 20.87
C GLU A 517 0.47 -7.37 19.60
N GLY A 518 0.93 -6.91 18.44
CA GLY A 518 0.19 -7.06 17.18
C GLY A 518 -0.12 -8.51 16.81
N ARG A 519 0.70 -9.47 17.27
CA ARG A 519 0.47 -10.92 17.08
C ARG A 519 -0.74 -11.46 17.84
N MET A 520 -1.16 -10.79 18.91
CA MET A 520 -2.34 -11.16 19.70
C MET A 520 -3.63 -10.71 19.01
N LEU A 521 -3.58 -9.70 18.16
CA LEU A 521 -4.76 -9.15 17.51
C LEU A 521 -5.22 -10.01 16.33
N GLY A 522 -6.53 -10.19 16.24
CA GLY A 522 -7.26 -10.62 15.05
C GLY A 522 -8.36 -9.60 14.74
N GLN A 523 -9.14 -9.82 13.68
CA GLN A 523 -10.28 -8.93 13.40
C GLN A 523 -11.29 -9.04 14.55
N PHE A 524 -11.54 -7.92 15.23
CA PHE A 524 -12.35 -7.82 16.45
C PHE A 524 -11.80 -8.57 17.67
N GLU A 525 -10.64 -9.22 17.57
CA GLU A 525 -10.11 -10.13 18.59
C GLU A 525 -8.84 -9.57 19.21
N ILE A 526 -8.75 -9.61 20.54
CA ILE A 526 -7.54 -9.22 21.29
C ILE A 526 -6.67 -10.42 21.69
N ALA A 527 -7.16 -11.63 21.42
CA ALA A 527 -6.62 -12.89 21.90
C ALA A 527 -6.61 -13.95 20.80
N SER A 528 -6.32 -13.55 19.56
CA SER A 528 -6.27 -14.46 18.41
C SER A 528 -5.12 -15.45 18.54
N LYS A 529 -4.01 -15.04 19.16
CA LYS A 529 -2.87 -15.88 19.50
C LYS A 529 -2.40 -15.66 20.92
N SER A 530 -1.86 -16.71 21.51
CA SER A 530 -1.36 -16.70 22.88
C SER A 530 0.09 -17.13 22.97
N TYR A 531 0.85 -16.42 23.78
CA TYR A 531 2.27 -16.67 23.99
C TYR A 531 2.49 -17.97 24.77
N VAL A 532 3.42 -18.79 24.29
CA VAL A 532 3.82 -20.06 24.92
C VAL A 532 5.21 -19.94 25.55
N SER A 533 6.23 -19.64 24.75
CA SER A 533 7.62 -19.61 25.18
C SER A 533 8.53 -18.91 24.15
N GLY A 534 9.81 -18.73 24.50
CA GLY A 534 10.80 -18.11 23.62
C GLY A 534 10.80 -16.59 23.67
N SER A 535 11.55 -15.95 22.77
CA SER A 535 11.68 -14.49 22.74
C SER A 535 11.83 -13.95 21.31
N GLY A 536 11.52 -12.65 21.15
CA GLY A 536 11.62 -11.94 19.88
C GLY A 536 10.80 -12.57 18.75
N ARG A 537 11.31 -12.48 17.51
CA ARG A 537 10.58 -12.95 16.32
C ARG A 537 10.33 -14.47 16.31
N GLN A 538 11.18 -15.25 17.00
CA GLN A 538 11.14 -16.71 17.09
C GLN A 538 10.31 -17.22 18.28
N ALA A 539 9.67 -16.32 19.04
CA ALA A 539 8.75 -16.73 20.11
C ALA A 539 7.65 -17.64 19.55
N LEU A 540 7.29 -18.67 20.33
CA LEU A 540 6.25 -19.62 19.99
C LEU A 540 4.90 -19.07 20.46
N TRP A 541 3.94 -19.03 19.54
CA TRP A 541 2.57 -18.59 19.78
C TRP A 541 1.61 -19.67 19.27
N HIS A 542 0.54 -19.93 20.01
CA HIS A 542 -0.54 -20.81 19.58
C HIS A 542 -1.75 -19.99 19.12
N ASP A 543 -2.38 -20.41 18.04
CA ASP A 543 -3.64 -19.83 17.60
C ASP A 543 -4.75 -20.23 18.61
N SER A 544 -5.51 -19.24 19.08
CA SER A 544 -6.59 -19.44 20.04
C SER A 544 -7.94 -19.70 19.34
N ALA A 545 -8.03 -19.40 18.03
CA ALA A 545 -9.25 -19.54 17.26
C ALA A 545 -9.30 -20.87 16.48
N GLY A 546 -10.07 -21.83 16.99
CA GLY A 546 -10.58 -22.96 16.20
C GLY A 546 -10.16 -24.34 16.71
N ASN A 547 -11.16 -25.11 17.17
CA ASN A 547 -11.22 -26.58 17.17
C ASN A 547 -9.90 -27.35 17.02
N THR A 548 -9.25 -27.61 18.16
CA THR A 548 -9.10 -29.00 18.63
C THR A 548 -9.23 -28.98 20.15
N ALA A 549 -10.44 -29.29 20.63
CA ALA A 549 -10.69 -29.75 21.99
C ALA A 549 -10.08 -31.15 22.20
N SER A 550 -8.78 -31.26 21.95
CA SER A 550 -7.93 -32.37 22.34
C SER A 550 -6.69 -31.75 22.97
N SER A 551 -6.81 -31.47 24.27
CA SER A 551 -5.70 -31.36 25.24
C SER A 551 -5.19 -29.98 25.69
N GLY A 552 -5.90 -28.87 25.45
CA GLY A 552 -5.56 -27.62 26.15
C GLY A 552 -6.65 -26.54 26.04
N SER A 553 -7.15 -26.06 27.18
CA SER A 553 -8.03 -24.89 27.24
C SER A 553 -7.33 -23.69 26.60
N ALA A 554 -7.98 -23.00 25.67
CA ALA A 554 -7.48 -21.73 25.13
C ALA A 554 -7.13 -20.79 26.30
N SER A 555 -5.85 -20.44 26.44
CA SER A 555 -5.37 -19.54 27.50
C SER A 555 -4.97 -18.23 26.87
N PHE A 556 -5.48 -17.11 27.38
CA PHE A 556 -4.98 -15.77 27.09
C PHE A 556 -3.59 -15.58 27.75
N SER A 557 -2.56 -15.32 26.96
CA SER A 557 -1.19 -15.19 27.46
C SER A 557 -0.40 -14.19 26.59
N SER A 558 0.29 -13.24 27.22
CA SER A 558 1.21 -12.30 26.57
C SER A 558 2.66 -12.67 26.88
N GLN A 559 3.60 -12.24 26.03
CA GLN A 559 5.03 -12.45 26.26
C GLN A 559 5.55 -11.56 27.40
N TYR A 560 5.06 -10.32 27.44
CA TYR A 560 5.46 -9.29 28.38
C TYR A 560 4.28 -8.78 29.20
N LEU A 561 4.59 -8.35 30.41
CA LEU A 561 3.68 -7.78 31.40
C LEU A 561 4.23 -6.43 31.87
N VAL A 562 3.34 -5.56 32.33
CA VAL A 562 3.68 -4.23 32.88
C VAL A 562 2.98 -4.05 34.23
N ARG A 563 3.64 -3.44 35.21
CA ARG A 563 2.99 -3.16 36.50
C ARG A 563 1.79 -2.23 36.31
N GLN A 564 0.66 -2.53 36.93
CA GLN A 564 -0.55 -1.70 36.83
C GLN A 564 -0.28 -0.25 37.27
N SER A 565 0.59 -0.05 38.27
CA SER A 565 1.00 1.27 38.75
C SER A 565 1.77 2.08 37.70
N ASP A 566 2.66 1.43 36.93
CA ASP A 566 3.39 2.05 35.82
C ASP A 566 2.44 2.51 34.72
N PHE A 567 1.47 1.67 34.37
CA PHE A 567 0.48 2.00 33.36
C PHE A 567 -0.48 3.10 33.84
N SER A 568 -0.91 3.05 35.10
CA SER A 568 -1.80 4.05 35.70
C SER A 568 -1.20 5.47 35.72
N ARG A 569 0.13 5.58 35.83
CA ARG A 569 0.84 6.86 35.74
C ARG A 569 0.75 7.50 34.34
N ARG A 570 0.51 6.73 33.28
CA ARG A 570 0.29 7.24 31.90
C ARG A 570 -1.16 7.72 31.66
N ARG A 571 -1.96 7.85 32.74
CA ARG A 571 -3.33 8.39 32.97
C ARG A 571 -4.21 8.79 31.78
N MET A 572 -3.74 9.57 30.80
CA MET A 572 -4.55 10.00 29.65
C MET A 572 -5.04 8.86 28.74
N ALA A 573 -4.36 7.70 28.71
CA ALA A 573 -4.75 6.56 27.89
C ALA A 573 -5.88 5.70 28.50
N LEU A 574 -6.01 5.71 29.82
CA LEU A 574 -6.95 4.87 30.58
C LEU A 574 -8.38 5.44 30.59
N ASP A 575 -8.50 6.77 30.50
CA ASP A 575 -9.79 7.48 30.52
C ASP A 575 -10.47 7.50 29.14
N SER A 576 -10.12 6.60 28.22
CA SER A 576 -10.71 6.54 26.88
C SER A 576 -10.98 5.10 26.44
N THR A 577 -11.97 4.93 25.57
CA THR A 577 -12.14 3.66 24.88
C THR A 577 -11.19 3.63 23.68
N ARG A 578 -10.44 2.54 23.52
CA ARG A 578 -9.34 2.47 22.55
C ARG A 578 -9.63 1.43 21.47
N VAL A 579 -9.42 1.82 20.22
CA VAL A 579 -9.46 0.91 19.05
C VAL A 579 -8.02 0.69 18.59
N GLY A 580 -7.48 -0.48 18.89
CA GLY A 580 -6.13 -0.87 18.50
C GLY A 580 -6.11 -1.50 17.12
N PHE A 581 -5.02 -1.32 16.39
CA PHE A 581 -4.83 -1.95 15.09
C PHE A 581 -3.39 -2.42 14.90
N ILE A 582 -3.18 -3.42 14.03
CA ILE A 582 -1.85 -3.95 13.74
C ILE A 582 -1.10 -2.99 12.80
N SER A 583 0.02 -2.41 13.25
CA SER A 583 0.81 -1.50 12.42
C SER A 583 1.78 -2.20 11.48
N VAL A 584 2.14 -3.46 11.75
CA VAL A 584 3.09 -4.23 10.94
C VAL A 584 2.32 -5.32 10.20
N SER A 585 2.20 -5.16 8.88
CA SER A 585 1.50 -6.09 7.99
C SER A 585 2.46 -6.67 6.95
N ALA A 586 2.11 -7.81 6.37
CA ALA A 586 2.83 -8.42 5.26
C ALA A 586 1.96 -8.36 4.00
N ALA A 587 2.58 -8.20 2.83
CA ALA A 587 1.87 -8.21 1.54
C ALA A 587 1.08 -9.51 1.26
N THR A 588 1.41 -10.60 1.96
CA THR A 588 0.72 -11.89 1.88
C THR A 588 -0.53 -12.00 2.76
N ASN A 589 -0.78 -11.03 3.64
CA ASN A 589 -1.93 -11.06 4.53
C ASN A 589 -3.24 -10.93 3.73
N THR A 590 -4.29 -11.63 4.20
CA THR A 590 -5.61 -11.60 3.56
C THR A 590 -6.32 -10.26 3.76
N ARG A 591 -5.88 -9.44 4.72
CA ARG A 591 -6.38 -8.10 5.07
C ARG A 591 -5.23 -7.14 5.37
N SER A 592 -5.38 -5.86 5.03
CA SER A 592 -4.37 -4.83 5.34
C SER A 592 -4.66 -4.12 6.64
N MET A 593 -5.94 -4.00 7.01
CA MET A 593 -6.37 -3.50 8.30
C MET A 593 -6.91 -4.64 9.17
N VAL A 594 -6.42 -4.71 10.40
CA VAL A 594 -6.93 -5.59 11.45
C VAL A 594 -7.02 -4.76 12.72
N ALA A 595 -8.25 -4.57 13.19
CA ALA A 595 -8.54 -3.74 14.36
C ALA A 595 -9.35 -4.49 15.42
N ALA A 596 -9.17 -4.11 16.68
CA ALA A 596 -9.93 -4.66 17.80
C ALA A 596 -10.16 -3.58 18.86
N LEU A 597 -11.27 -3.72 19.58
CA LEU A 597 -11.52 -2.95 20.80
C LEU A 597 -10.54 -3.41 21.88
N LEU A 598 -9.77 -2.49 22.47
CA LEU A 598 -8.79 -2.85 23.49
C LEU A 598 -9.41 -2.81 24.90
N PRO A 599 -9.10 -3.78 25.76
CA PRO A 599 -9.38 -3.69 27.19
C PRO A 599 -8.49 -2.60 27.82
N SER A 600 -8.61 -2.36 29.13
CA SER A 600 -7.74 -1.43 29.87
C SER A 600 -6.32 -1.97 30.11
N PHE A 601 -5.71 -2.58 29.09
CA PHE A 601 -4.37 -3.18 29.11
C PHE A 601 -3.37 -2.37 28.26
N PRO A 602 -2.09 -2.29 28.65
CA PRO A 602 -1.09 -1.55 27.89
C PRO A 602 -0.84 -2.17 26.51
N ALA A 603 -0.55 -1.34 25.51
CA ALA A 603 -0.24 -1.76 24.14
C ALA A 603 1.19 -1.39 23.71
N GLY A 604 1.90 -2.31 23.06
CA GLY A 604 3.21 -2.03 22.45
C GLY A 604 3.12 -1.23 21.16
N ASN A 605 4.25 -0.76 20.63
CA ASN A 605 4.31 0.05 19.41
C ASN A 605 3.86 -0.69 18.12
N SER A 606 3.70 -2.01 18.18
CA SER A 606 3.08 -2.82 17.11
C SER A 606 1.55 -2.75 17.10
N VAL A 607 0.93 -2.20 18.16
CA VAL A 607 -0.51 -1.99 18.32
C VAL A 607 -0.76 -0.52 18.67
N PRO A 608 -0.56 0.40 17.72
CA PRO A 608 -1.09 1.74 17.87
C PRO A 608 -2.62 1.73 18.00
N PHE A 609 -3.17 2.80 18.58
CA PHE A 609 -4.61 2.88 18.77
C PHE A 609 -5.17 4.29 18.54
N LEU A 610 -6.46 4.31 18.24
CA LEU A 610 -7.31 5.50 18.32
C LEU A 610 -8.00 5.54 19.67
N SER A 611 -7.71 6.59 20.44
CA SER A 611 -8.43 6.94 21.65
C SER A 611 -9.71 7.68 21.26
N VAL A 612 -10.85 7.16 21.70
CA VAL A 612 -12.17 7.75 21.52
C VAL A 612 -12.53 8.56 22.75
N THR A 613 -12.74 9.85 22.56
CA THR A 613 -13.18 10.82 23.57
C THR A 613 -14.63 11.19 23.28
N ALA A 614 -15.50 11.25 24.29
CA ALA A 614 -16.91 11.64 24.16
C ALA A 614 -17.45 12.09 25.53
N ALA A 615 -18.67 12.62 25.58
CA ALA A 615 -19.27 13.14 26.82
C ALA A 615 -19.40 12.10 27.94
N GLY A 616 -19.61 10.82 27.60
CA GLY A 616 -19.76 9.72 28.57
C GLY A 616 -19.06 8.43 28.14
N GLU A 617 -18.97 7.45 29.05
CA GLU A 617 -18.39 6.13 28.73
C GLU A 617 -19.20 5.36 27.68
N ASN A 618 -20.52 5.42 27.76
CA ASN A 618 -21.43 4.72 26.85
C ASN A 618 -21.25 5.21 25.40
N ASP A 619 -21.10 6.53 25.22
CA ASP A 619 -20.84 7.13 23.90
C ASP A 619 -19.45 6.76 23.38
N ARG A 620 -18.42 6.75 24.25
CA ARG A 620 -17.08 6.29 23.87
C ARG A 620 -17.10 4.84 23.39
N ALA A 621 -17.82 3.96 24.09
CA ALA A 621 -17.97 2.55 23.70
C ALA A 621 -18.73 2.40 22.37
N TYR A 622 -19.84 3.10 22.20
CA TYR A 622 -20.63 3.10 20.97
C TYR A 622 -19.80 3.46 19.73
N TRP A 623 -19.10 4.61 19.79
CA TRP A 623 -18.30 5.09 18.66
C TRP A 623 -17.07 4.21 18.42
N ALA A 624 -16.44 3.68 19.48
CA ALA A 624 -15.34 2.74 19.32
C ALA A 624 -15.76 1.46 18.58
N LEU A 625 -16.97 0.94 18.85
CA LEU A 625 -17.51 -0.23 18.15
C LEU A 625 -17.74 0.07 16.66
N ILE A 626 -18.34 1.21 16.32
CA ILE A 626 -18.54 1.62 14.93
C ILE A 626 -17.20 1.78 14.19
N ILE A 627 -16.22 2.43 14.82
CA ILE A 627 -14.88 2.60 14.23
C ILE A 627 -14.20 1.25 14.02
N THR A 628 -14.31 0.34 15.01
CA THR A 628 -13.79 -1.03 14.90
C THR A 628 -14.44 -1.78 13.73
N ALA A 629 -15.75 -1.59 13.50
CA ALA A 629 -16.44 -2.15 12.35
C ALA A 629 -15.95 -1.59 11.02
N VAL A 630 -15.86 -0.26 10.91
CA VAL A 630 -15.38 0.41 9.69
C VAL A 630 -13.97 -0.06 9.34
N PHE A 631 -13.06 -0.09 10.31
CA PHE A 631 -11.66 -0.51 10.08
C PHE A 631 -11.55 -1.97 9.62
N ASN A 632 -12.41 -2.86 10.11
CA ASN A 632 -12.41 -4.26 9.70
C ASN A 632 -13.26 -4.55 8.45
N SER A 633 -13.84 -3.53 7.79
CA SER A 633 -14.66 -3.73 6.59
C SER A 633 -13.84 -3.88 5.29
N PHE A 634 -14.40 -4.58 4.30
CA PHE A 634 -13.80 -4.68 2.96
C PHE A 634 -13.68 -3.32 2.27
N THR A 635 -14.69 -2.45 2.37
CA THR A 635 -14.68 -1.13 1.73
C THR A 635 -13.54 -0.25 2.26
N PHE A 636 -13.33 -0.22 3.58
CA PHE A 636 -12.22 0.53 4.17
C PHE A 636 -10.86 -0.08 3.79
N ASP A 637 -10.72 -1.40 3.87
CA ASP A 637 -9.47 -2.10 3.53
C ASP A 637 -9.11 -1.91 2.05
N TYR A 638 -10.11 -1.90 1.16
CA TYR A 638 -9.93 -1.62 -0.27
C TYR A 638 -9.31 -0.23 -0.50
N VAL A 639 -9.88 0.79 0.15
CA VAL A 639 -9.36 2.16 0.07
C VAL A 639 -7.94 2.28 0.64
N LEU A 640 -7.68 1.59 1.75
CA LEU A 640 -6.37 1.58 2.39
C LEU A 640 -5.31 0.88 1.52
N ARG A 641 -5.64 -0.26 0.92
CA ARG A 641 -4.72 -1.08 0.10
C ARG A 641 -4.11 -0.32 -1.06
N THR A 642 -4.89 0.52 -1.72
CA THR A 642 -4.40 1.33 -2.85
C THR A 642 -3.39 2.39 -2.41
N ARG A 643 -3.40 2.76 -1.13
CA ARG A 643 -2.45 3.70 -0.51
C ARG A 643 -1.29 3.00 0.20
N PHE A 644 -1.37 1.69 0.39
CA PHE A 644 -0.49 0.93 1.26
C PHE A 644 0.46 0.03 0.46
N GLY A 645 1.66 0.54 0.18
CA GLY A 645 2.70 -0.19 -0.59
C GLY A 645 3.79 -0.87 0.24
N GLY A 646 3.80 -0.69 1.57
CA GLY A 646 4.86 -1.18 2.47
C GLY A 646 4.39 -2.21 3.49
N ASN A 647 5.25 -2.53 4.45
CA ASN A 647 4.93 -3.44 5.57
C ASN A 647 4.51 -2.72 6.85
N ASN A 648 4.66 -1.40 6.92
CA ASN A 648 4.34 -0.60 8.11
C ASN A 648 3.22 0.39 7.79
N LEU A 649 2.07 0.20 8.43
CA LEU A 649 0.92 1.09 8.34
C LEU A 649 1.19 2.35 9.16
N ASN A 650 1.71 3.38 8.48
CA ASN A 650 2.01 4.67 9.06
C ASN A 650 0.73 5.52 9.25
N TYR A 651 0.69 6.33 10.32
CA TYR A 651 -0.50 7.13 10.65
C TYR A 651 -0.92 8.08 9.55
N PHE A 652 0.03 8.71 8.85
CA PHE A 652 -0.31 9.63 7.77
C PHE A 652 -1.07 8.98 6.61
N LEU A 653 -0.88 7.67 6.37
CA LEU A 653 -1.65 6.93 5.38
C LEU A 653 -3.08 6.73 5.87
N LEU A 654 -3.22 6.35 7.14
CA LEU A 654 -4.50 6.10 7.79
C LEU A 654 -5.34 7.37 7.99
N ASP A 655 -4.71 8.49 8.35
CA ASP A 655 -5.34 9.78 8.69
C ASP A 655 -6.02 10.46 7.47
N GLN A 656 -5.69 10.03 6.26
CA GLN A 656 -6.32 10.49 5.02
C GLN A 656 -7.20 9.44 4.34
N CYS A 657 -7.35 8.25 4.94
CA CYS A 657 -8.27 7.24 4.42
C CYS A 657 -9.73 7.72 4.53
N SER A 658 -10.51 7.40 3.50
CA SER A 658 -11.93 7.71 3.43
C SER A 658 -12.72 6.90 4.45
N VAL A 659 -13.46 7.59 5.32
CA VAL A 659 -14.45 7.03 6.24
C VAL A 659 -15.83 7.63 5.95
N PRO A 660 -16.94 6.95 6.29
CA PRO A 660 -18.28 7.41 5.96
C PRO A 660 -18.59 8.80 6.54
N GLN A 661 -19.21 9.68 5.75
CA GLN A 661 -19.57 11.04 6.18
C GLN A 661 -20.55 11.04 7.36
N SER A 662 -21.36 9.99 7.50
CA SER A 662 -22.29 9.78 8.64
C SER A 662 -21.58 9.77 10.00
N LEU A 663 -20.27 9.51 10.03
CA LEU A 663 -19.46 9.61 11.26
C LEU A 663 -19.28 11.06 11.74
N LEU A 664 -19.23 12.06 10.83
CA LEU A 664 -19.22 13.48 11.22
C LEU A 664 -20.63 14.03 11.50
N ALA A 665 -21.64 13.52 10.81
CA ALA A 665 -22.95 14.15 10.71
C ALA A 665 -23.87 13.94 11.93
N ALA A 666 -23.34 13.60 13.12
CA ALA A 666 -24.10 13.46 14.37
C ALA A 666 -24.62 14.81 14.95
N ARG A 667 -24.76 15.84 14.11
CA ARG A 667 -25.20 17.22 14.45
C ARG A 667 -26.73 17.37 14.50
N GLN A 668 -27.50 16.33 14.22
CA GLN A 668 -28.94 16.30 14.49
C GLN A 668 -29.21 15.28 15.61
N ARG A 669 -29.27 15.77 16.85
CA ARG A 669 -29.87 15.04 17.95
C ARG A 669 -31.34 14.84 17.62
N ASN A 670 -31.68 13.66 17.11
CA ASN A 670 -32.79 12.81 17.55
C ASN A 670 -32.83 11.59 16.63
N LEU A 671 -32.86 10.40 17.24
CA LEU A 671 -32.88 9.08 16.61
C LEU A 671 -31.51 8.60 16.13
N THR A 672 -30.99 7.63 16.87
CA THR A 672 -30.01 6.67 16.40
C THR A 672 -30.32 6.23 14.97
N ASP A 673 -29.41 6.46 14.03
CA ASP A 673 -29.50 5.82 12.71
C ASP A 673 -29.59 4.30 12.93
N PRO A 674 -30.68 3.64 12.53
CA PRO A 674 -30.84 2.18 12.68
C PRO A 674 -29.65 1.41 12.13
N LEU A 675 -29.00 1.92 11.06
CA LEU A 675 -27.82 1.32 10.46
C LEU A 675 -26.60 1.37 11.39
N LEU A 676 -26.28 2.54 11.96
CA LEU A 676 -25.14 2.70 12.89
C LEU A 676 -25.34 1.87 14.16
N ASN A 677 -26.57 1.80 14.67
CA ASN A 677 -26.91 0.95 15.80
C ASN A 677 -26.69 -0.53 15.49
N LEU A 678 -27.17 -1.00 14.34
CA LEU A 678 -27.00 -2.39 13.95
C LEU A 678 -25.51 -2.74 13.76
N ILE A 679 -24.73 -1.83 13.15
CA ILE A 679 -23.27 -1.96 13.06
C ILE A 679 -22.63 -2.07 14.44
N ALA A 680 -23.01 -1.20 15.39
CA ALA A 680 -22.50 -1.26 16.76
C ALA A 680 -22.87 -2.58 17.47
N GLN A 681 -24.10 -3.07 17.29
CA GLN A 681 -24.56 -4.36 17.84
C GLN A 681 -23.77 -5.54 17.29
N VAL A 682 -23.64 -5.64 15.96
CA VAL A 682 -22.87 -6.72 15.32
C VAL A 682 -21.39 -6.64 15.71
N SER A 683 -20.82 -5.43 15.73
CA SER A 683 -19.43 -5.23 16.17
C SER A 683 -19.22 -5.61 17.63
N ALA A 684 -20.19 -5.35 18.51
CA ALA A 684 -20.11 -5.75 19.92
C ALA A 684 -20.08 -7.27 20.06
N LEU A 685 -20.96 -8.00 19.34
CA LEU A 685 -20.95 -9.47 19.32
C LEU A 685 -19.61 -10.02 18.80
N LEU A 686 -19.09 -9.43 17.73
CA LEU A 686 -17.82 -9.85 17.15
C LEU A 686 -16.62 -9.52 18.04
N SER A 687 -16.70 -8.43 18.81
CA SER A 687 -15.63 -7.97 19.70
C SER A 687 -15.63 -8.66 21.05
N PHE A 688 -16.76 -9.23 21.49
CA PHE A 688 -16.85 -9.86 22.80
C PHE A 688 -16.19 -11.25 22.80
N THR A 689 -14.86 -11.27 22.71
CA THR A 689 -14.08 -12.51 22.56
C THR A 689 -13.40 -12.97 23.84
N HIS A 690 -13.35 -12.12 24.87
CA HIS A 690 -12.66 -12.39 26.12
C HIS A 690 -13.26 -11.56 27.27
N LEU A 691 -13.21 -12.08 28.50
CA LEU A 691 -13.79 -11.43 29.69
C LEU A 691 -13.20 -10.03 29.99
N SER A 692 -11.96 -9.75 29.58
CA SER A 692 -11.36 -8.42 29.75
C SER A 692 -12.09 -7.30 29.00
N LEU A 693 -12.98 -7.64 28.05
CA LEU A 693 -13.79 -6.68 27.30
C LEU A 693 -15.16 -6.43 27.91
N VAL A 694 -15.55 -7.19 28.93
CA VAL A 694 -16.84 -7.04 29.64
C VAL A 694 -17.13 -5.59 30.02
N PRO A 695 -16.21 -4.82 30.65
CA PRO A 695 -16.51 -3.44 31.03
C PRO A 695 -16.93 -2.55 29.85
N LYS A 696 -16.30 -2.73 28.68
CA LYS A 696 -16.58 -1.93 27.49
C LYS A 696 -17.87 -2.35 26.80
N ILE A 697 -18.17 -3.64 26.78
CA ILE A 697 -19.43 -4.16 26.25
C ILE A 697 -20.60 -3.76 27.15
N LEU A 698 -20.46 -3.88 28.48
CA LEU A 698 -21.49 -3.44 29.44
C LEU A 698 -21.76 -1.93 29.36
N ALA A 699 -20.72 -1.09 29.24
CA ALA A 699 -20.90 0.34 29.04
C ALA A 699 -21.73 0.67 27.79
N TYR A 700 -21.51 -0.07 26.69
CA TYR A 700 -22.35 0.07 25.50
C TYR A 700 -23.80 -0.37 25.78
N LEU A 701 -24.01 -1.53 26.41
CA LEU A 701 -25.33 -2.08 26.70
C LEU A 701 -26.16 -1.13 27.58
N ASN A 702 -25.61 -0.69 28.70
CA ASN A 702 -26.29 0.14 29.69
C ASN A 702 -26.76 1.50 29.15
N GLY A 703 -26.18 1.98 28.04
CA GLY A 703 -26.48 3.31 27.49
C GLY A 703 -27.28 3.35 26.20
N ARG A 704 -27.38 2.23 25.47
CA ARG A 704 -27.87 2.23 24.07
C ARG A 704 -28.79 1.06 23.72
N LEU A 705 -28.79 -0.01 24.51
CA LEU A 705 -29.62 -1.20 24.27
C LEU A 705 -30.65 -1.32 25.38
N GLU A 706 -31.93 -1.19 25.02
CA GLU A 706 -33.00 -1.75 25.84
C GLU A 706 -32.87 -3.28 25.85
N ALA A 707 -33.50 -3.97 26.81
CA ALA A 707 -33.36 -5.43 27.02
C ALA A 707 -33.86 -6.32 25.86
N ALA A 708 -34.10 -5.77 24.67
CA ALA A 708 -34.53 -6.45 23.44
C ALA A 708 -33.68 -5.97 22.24
N GLY A 709 -33.20 -6.90 21.40
CA GLY A 709 -32.42 -6.58 20.19
C GLY A 709 -31.51 -7.73 19.72
N LEU A 710 -30.90 -7.62 18.52
CA LEU A 710 -30.00 -8.63 17.94
C LEU A 710 -28.91 -9.07 18.92
N PHE A 711 -28.28 -8.11 19.60
CA PHE A 711 -27.24 -8.41 20.58
C PHE A 711 -27.76 -9.30 21.72
N SER A 712 -28.93 -8.97 22.30
CA SER A 712 -29.54 -9.75 23.37
C SER A 712 -30.02 -11.13 22.91
N ALA A 713 -30.61 -11.21 21.71
CA ALA A 713 -31.08 -12.45 21.11
C ALA A 713 -29.91 -13.43 20.87
N GLU A 714 -28.80 -12.92 20.31
CA GLU A 714 -27.60 -13.73 20.06
C GLU A 714 -26.91 -14.13 21.37
N LEU A 715 -26.86 -13.26 22.38
CA LEU A 715 -26.26 -13.59 23.68
C LEU A 715 -27.03 -14.64 24.46
N GLY A 716 -28.37 -14.65 24.39
CA GLY A 716 -29.18 -15.71 25.00
C GLY A 716 -28.77 -17.11 24.52
N SER A 717 -28.32 -17.25 23.27
CA SER A 717 -27.81 -18.51 22.71
C SER A 717 -26.38 -18.88 23.17
N ILE A 718 -25.64 -17.91 23.68
CA ILE A 718 -24.25 -18.02 24.16
C ILE A 718 -24.22 -18.35 25.66
N ASP A 719 -25.19 -17.82 26.43
CA ASP A 719 -25.27 -17.93 27.89
C ASP A 719 -25.39 -19.40 28.38
N GLU A 720 -26.00 -20.28 27.58
CA GLU A 720 -26.08 -21.72 27.89
C GLU A 720 -24.74 -22.49 27.71
N LYS A 721 -23.73 -21.89 27.07
CA LYS A 721 -22.48 -22.59 26.65
C LYS A 721 -21.18 -21.97 27.17
N VAL A 722 -21.21 -20.78 27.78
CA VAL A 722 -20.03 -20.02 28.25
C VAL A 722 -19.61 -20.33 29.70
N VAL A 723 -20.22 -21.33 30.34
CA VAL A 723 -19.88 -21.70 31.71
C VAL A 723 -18.43 -22.21 31.81
N GLY A 724 -17.56 -21.46 32.50
CA GLY A 724 -16.21 -21.89 32.92
C GLY A 724 -15.04 -21.54 32.00
N HIS A 725 -15.18 -20.57 31.08
CA HIS A 725 -14.09 -20.16 30.17
C HIS A 725 -13.92 -18.64 30.10
N SER A 726 -12.67 -18.17 30.02
CA SER A 726 -12.32 -16.75 29.89
C SER A 726 -12.47 -16.23 28.46
N HIS A 727 -12.47 -17.14 27.48
CA HIS A 727 -12.73 -16.87 26.08
C HIS A 727 -14.21 -17.05 25.76
N ILE A 728 -14.76 -16.10 25.01
CA ILE A 728 -16.14 -16.11 24.55
C ILE A 728 -16.08 -16.25 23.04
N GLN A 729 -16.44 -17.41 22.51
CA GLN A 729 -16.32 -17.65 21.08
C GLN A 729 -17.67 -17.98 20.46
N LEU A 730 -18.11 -17.10 19.56
CA LEU A 730 -19.19 -17.40 18.63
C LEU A 730 -18.80 -18.60 17.76
N PRO A 731 -19.72 -19.55 17.48
CA PRO A 731 -19.46 -20.64 16.54
C PRO A 731 -18.93 -20.10 15.21
N GLY A 732 -17.92 -20.74 14.64
CA GLY A 732 -17.24 -20.27 13.41
C GLY A 732 -18.18 -19.86 12.28
N PRO A 733 -19.22 -20.66 11.92
CA PRO A 733 -20.21 -20.28 10.92
C PRO A 733 -21.02 -19.02 11.29
N GLN A 734 -21.40 -18.89 12.56
CA GLN A 734 -22.17 -17.73 13.05
C GLN A 734 -21.31 -16.46 13.04
N ARG A 735 -20.07 -16.55 13.52
CA ARG A 735 -19.09 -15.46 13.45
C ARG A 735 -18.85 -15.00 12.01
N LYS A 736 -18.75 -15.94 11.07
CA LYS A 736 -18.61 -15.61 9.64
C LYS A 736 -19.84 -14.88 9.10
N ARG A 737 -21.06 -15.35 9.41
CA ARG A 737 -22.32 -14.69 9.01
C ARG A 737 -22.40 -13.26 9.55
N LEU A 738 -22.08 -13.04 10.81
CA LEU A 738 -22.06 -11.71 11.42
C LEU A 738 -21.02 -10.79 10.77
N ARG A 739 -19.83 -11.30 10.43
CA ARG A 739 -18.83 -10.53 9.67
C ARG A 739 -19.33 -10.14 8.28
N ALA A 740 -19.95 -11.09 7.56
CA ALA A 740 -20.53 -10.83 6.24
C ALA A 740 -21.63 -9.77 6.28
N LEU A 741 -22.53 -9.88 7.26
CA LEU A 741 -23.56 -8.87 7.52
C LEU A 741 -22.92 -7.50 7.82
N LEU A 742 -21.92 -7.46 8.70
CA LEU A 742 -21.23 -6.21 9.04
C LEU A 742 -20.62 -5.53 7.82
N ASP A 743 -19.93 -6.29 6.96
CA ASP A 743 -19.35 -5.79 5.72
C ASP A 743 -20.43 -5.19 4.80
N ALA A 744 -21.58 -5.84 4.66
CA ALA A 744 -22.71 -5.31 3.90
C ALA A 744 -23.27 -4.00 4.49
N LEU A 745 -23.45 -3.95 5.82
CA LEU A 745 -23.94 -2.75 6.52
C LEU A 745 -22.97 -1.58 6.37
N VAL A 746 -21.66 -1.82 6.53
CA VAL A 746 -20.64 -0.79 6.36
C VAL A 746 -20.57 -0.33 4.89
N ALA A 747 -20.68 -1.22 3.91
CA ALA A 747 -20.75 -0.82 2.51
C ALA A 747 -21.95 0.09 2.21
N ARG A 748 -23.13 -0.17 2.82
CA ARG A 748 -24.27 0.74 2.74
C ARG A 748 -24.01 2.06 3.47
N LEU A 749 -23.27 2.04 4.58
CA LEU A 749 -22.86 3.25 5.30
C LEU A 749 -21.95 4.15 4.45
N TYR A 750 -21.11 3.57 3.59
CA TYR A 750 -20.33 4.29 2.56
C TYR A 750 -21.19 4.80 1.39
N GLY A 751 -22.48 4.44 1.34
CA GLY A 751 -23.40 4.81 0.26
C GLY A 751 -23.11 4.10 -1.06
N LEU A 752 -22.51 2.92 -1.03
CA LEU A 752 -22.29 2.10 -2.22
C LEU A 752 -23.60 1.53 -2.76
N ASP A 753 -23.64 1.21 -4.04
CA ASP A 753 -24.65 0.35 -4.67
C ASP A 753 -24.11 -1.08 -4.91
N SER A 754 -24.97 -1.99 -5.39
CA SER A 754 -24.59 -3.38 -5.67
C SER A 754 -23.41 -3.49 -6.65
N SER A 755 -23.35 -2.65 -7.68
CA SER A 755 -22.28 -2.69 -8.68
C SER A 755 -20.95 -2.24 -8.07
N GLN A 756 -20.97 -1.15 -7.31
CA GLN A 756 -19.81 -0.61 -6.62
C GLN A 756 -19.28 -1.57 -5.55
N PHE A 757 -20.15 -2.19 -4.75
CA PHE A 757 -19.72 -3.16 -3.75
C PHE A 757 -19.20 -4.45 -4.40
N ALA A 758 -19.78 -4.87 -5.53
CA ALA A 758 -19.23 -5.96 -6.33
C ALA A 758 -17.80 -5.67 -6.81
N GLN A 759 -17.51 -4.43 -7.22
CA GLN A 759 -16.17 -4.01 -7.66
C GLN A 759 -15.17 -4.01 -6.51
N VAL A 760 -15.55 -3.56 -5.31
CA VAL A 760 -14.74 -3.70 -4.07
C VAL A 760 -14.32 -5.16 -3.85
N LEU A 761 -15.23 -6.09 -4.16
CA LEU A 761 -15.04 -7.54 -4.00
C LEU A 761 -14.59 -8.24 -5.29
N SER A 762 -14.08 -7.50 -6.28
CA SER A 762 -13.64 -8.06 -7.56
C SER A 762 -12.61 -9.19 -7.36
N GLY A 763 -12.68 -10.21 -8.22
CA GLY A 763 -11.88 -11.43 -8.13
C GLY A 763 -12.31 -12.41 -7.01
N CYS A 764 -13.33 -12.09 -6.21
CA CYS A 764 -13.85 -12.99 -5.16
C CYS A 764 -15.14 -13.72 -5.55
N ARG A 765 -15.77 -13.30 -6.65
CA ARG A 765 -17.10 -13.76 -7.10
C ARG A 765 -17.05 -14.85 -8.19
N VAL A 766 -15.87 -15.11 -8.76
CA VAL A 766 -15.65 -16.10 -9.83
C VAL A 766 -14.62 -17.14 -9.35
N ARG A 767 -14.61 -18.35 -9.94
CA ARG A 767 -13.58 -19.35 -9.64
C ARG A 767 -12.19 -18.78 -9.96
N ALA A 768 -11.20 -19.09 -9.12
CA ALA A 768 -9.85 -18.53 -9.22
C ALA A 768 -9.10 -18.85 -10.53
N SER A 769 -9.64 -19.75 -11.37
CA SER A 769 -9.09 -20.09 -12.68
C SER A 769 -9.43 -19.09 -13.79
N ASP A 770 -10.45 -18.24 -13.59
CA ASP A 770 -11.08 -17.47 -14.70
C ASP A 770 -10.95 -15.94 -14.54
N SER A 771 -10.17 -15.48 -13.56
CA SER A 771 -9.91 -14.05 -13.30
C SER A 771 -8.41 -13.82 -13.24
N PRO A 772 -7.86 -12.79 -13.91
CA PRO A 772 -6.50 -12.35 -13.59
C PRO A 772 -6.43 -12.04 -12.09
N GLU A 773 -5.42 -12.57 -11.39
CA GLU A 773 -5.24 -12.33 -9.97
C GLU A 773 -4.93 -10.84 -9.74
N HIS A 774 -5.94 -10.04 -9.37
CA HIS A 774 -5.68 -8.67 -8.92
C HIS A 774 -4.83 -8.70 -7.65
N SER A 775 -3.61 -8.17 -7.74
CA SER A 775 -2.62 -8.18 -6.66
C SER A 775 -3.12 -7.57 -5.34
N ARG A 776 -4.09 -6.63 -5.44
CA ARG A 776 -4.71 -5.90 -4.32
C ARG A 776 -6.10 -6.39 -3.89
N GLY A 777 -6.67 -7.40 -4.57
CA GLY A 777 -8.02 -7.90 -4.26
C GLY A 777 -8.13 -8.78 -3.01
N PHE A 778 -9.35 -9.21 -2.66
CA PHE A 778 -9.64 -10.06 -1.50
C PHE A 778 -9.71 -11.56 -1.84
N HIS A 779 -9.23 -11.98 -3.01
CA HIS A 779 -9.32 -13.36 -3.52
C HIS A 779 -8.68 -14.41 -2.60
N ARG A 780 -7.76 -13.99 -1.71
CA ARG A 780 -7.12 -14.86 -0.70
C ARG A 780 -8.03 -15.18 0.49
N VAL A 781 -9.07 -14.38 0.73
CA VAL A 781 -10.01 -14.58 1.85
C VAL A 781 -10.83 -15.83 1.58
N ASP A 782 -10.74 -16.79 2.50
CA ASP A 782 -11.42 -18.08 2.39
C ASP A 782 -11.16 -18.82 1.07
N LYS A 783 -9.97 -18.63 0.46
CA LYS A 783 -9.59 -19.25 -0.83
C LYS A 783 -9.84 -20.76 -0.87
N GLN A 784 -9.66 -21.44 0.27
CA GLN A 784 -9.85 -22.87 0.45
C GLN A 784 -11.32 -23.32 0.37
N LEU A 785 -12.28 -22.40 0.48
CA LEU A 785 -13.70 -22.71 0.44
C LEU A 785 -14.30 -22.52 -0.96
N PRO A 786 -15.40 -23.22 -1.28
CA PRO A 786 -16.26 -22.92 -2.42
C PRO A 786 -16.68 -21.43 -2.43
N VAL A 787 -16.79 -20.83 -3.62
CA VAL A 787 -17.02 -19.37 -3.80
C VAL A 787 -18.23 -18.88 -3.00
N ASP A 788 -19.32 -19.64 -3.04
CA ASP A 788 -20.58 -19.40 -2.34
C ASP A 788 -20.47 -19.43 -0.80
N GLN A 789 -19.40 -20.00 -0.26
CA GLN A 789 -19.14 -20.13 1.18
C GLN A 789 -18.06 -19.15 1.69
N ARG A 790 -17.46 -18.37 0.79
CA ARG A 790 -16.43 -17.38 1.14
C ARG A 790 -17.04 -16.15 1.76
N LEU A 791 -16.37 -15.59 2.76
CA LEU A 791 -16.80 -14.36 3.42
C LEU A 791 -17.15 -13.19 2.46
N PRO A 792 -16.34 -12.86 1.42
CA PRO A 792 -16.70 -11.81 0.46
C PRO A 792 -18.02 -12.08 -0.27
N TYR A 793 -18.27 -13.33 -0.66
CA TYR A 793 -19.50 -13.67 -1.39
C TYR A 793 -20.72 -13.53 -0.49
N LEU A 794 -20.66 -14.05 0.74
CA LEU A 794 -21.72 -13.90 1.72
C LEU A 794 -22.02 -12.42 2.03
N ALA A 795 -20.98 -11.58 2.14
CA ALA A 795 -21.15 -10.15 2.35
C ALA A 795 -21.90 -9.49 1.18
N TYR A 796 -21.54 -9.86 -0.05
CA TYR A 796 -22.24 -9.39 -1.24
C TYR A 796 -23.72 -9.82 -1.27
N GLN A 797 -24.03 -11.07 -0.88
CA GLN A 797 -25.41 -11.54 -0.80
C GLN A 797 -26.23 -10.73 0.21
N PHE A 798 -25.72 -10.58 1.45
CA PHE A 798 -26.38 -9.74 2.45
C PHE A 798 -26.62 -8.34 1.92
N PHE A 799 -25.64 -7.74 1.24
CA PHE A 799 -25.80 -6.42 0.64
C PHE A 799 -26.97 -6.37 -0.35
N GLN A 800 -27.06 -7.33 -1.27
CA GLN A 800 -28.17 -7.44 -2.22
C GLN A 800 -29.51 -7.65 -1.52
N ASP A 801 -29.57 -8.47 -0.47
CA ASP A 801 -30.81 -8.72 0.26
C ASP A 801 -31.31 -7.49 1.01
N ILE A 802 -30.41 -6.67 1.54
CA ILE A 802 -30.79 -5.39 2.14
C ILE A 802 -31.23 -4.41 1.02
N GLU A 803 -30.56 -4.35 -0.13
CA GLU A 803 -31.00 -3.46 -1.24
C GLU A 803 -32.38 -3.84 -1.80
N MET A 804 -32.64 -5.14 -1.91
CA MET A 804 -33.91 -5.67 -2.43
C MET A 804 -35.01 -5.77 -1.36
N ASN A 805 -34.79 -5.21 -0.17
CA ASN A 805 -35.69 -5.30 0.99
C ASN A 805 -36.11 -6.74 1.37
N ARG A 806 -35.25 -7.72 1.07
CA ARG A 806 -35.40 -9.12 1.52
C ARG A 806 -34.94 -9.31 2.96
N LEU A 807 -34.10 -8.39 3.45
CA LEU A 807 -33.67 -8.32 4.84
C LEU A 807 -34.09 -6.96 5.44
N ASP A 808 -35.11 -6.98 6.29
CA ASP A 808 -35.58 -5.80 7.02
C ASP A 808 -34.64 -5.50 8.20
N LEU A 809 -33.91 -4.38 8.09
CA LEU A 809 -32.94 -3.97 9.11
C LEU A 809 -33.58 -3.61 10.45
N ASN A 810 -34.82 -3.12 10.47
CA ASN A 810 -35.52 -2.80 11.72
C ASN A 810 -35.93 -4.07 12.45
N GLN A 811 -36.43 -5.06 11.72
CA GLN A 811 -36.72 -6.38 12.30
C GLN A 811 -35.45 -7.07 12.80
N LEU A 812 -34.38 -7.04 12.00
CA LEU A 812 -33.10 -7.63 12.39
C LEU A 812 -32.54 -6.96 13.66
N ALA A 813 -32.60 -5.64 13.75
CA ALA A 813 -32.16 -4.89 14.93
C ALA A 813 -32.99 -5.23 16.19
N GLY A 814 -34.30 -5.41 16.04
CA GLY A 814 -35.22 -5.66 17.16
C GLY A 814 -35.29 -7.12 17.65
N TYR A 815 -35.21 -8.09 16.73
CA TYR A 815 -35.49 -9.51 17.02
C TYR A 815 -34.30 -10.44 16.76
N GLY A 816 -33.19 -9.92 16.24
CA GLY A 816 -32.05 -10.72 15.83
C GLY A 816 -32.35 -11.64 14.65
N PHE A 817 -31.51 -12.65 14.44
CA PHE A 817 -31.85 -13.73 13.50
C PHE A 817 -32.98 -14.56 14.13
N SER A 818 -34.16 -14.61 13.50
CA SER A 818 -35.35 -15.26 14.08
C SER A 818 -35.08 -16.70 14.56
N ALA A 819 -35.24 -16.97 15.85
CA ALA A 819 -35.02 -18.30 16.45
C ALA A 819 -36.08 -19.36 16.06
N LEU A 820 -37.14 -18.99 15.33
CA LEU A 820 -38.25 -19.88 14.97
C LEU A 820 -38.22 -20.41 13.53
N ASN A 821 -37.22 -20.03 12.74
CA ASN A 821 -36.89 -20.78 11.55
C ASN A 821 -35.62 -21.57 11.82
N CYS A 822 -35.83 -22.81 12.27
CA CYS A 822 -35.06 -23.96 11.79
C CYS A 822 -35.14 -23.98 10.25
N SER A 823 -34.50 -22.99 9.61
CA SER A 823 -33.96 -23.20 8.29
C SER A 823 -32.77 -24.11 8.52
N ASN A 824 -32.79 -25.26 7.86
CA ASN A 824 -31.86 -26.37 8.03
C ASN A 824 -30.47 -26.01 7.45
N GLY A 825 -29.89 -24.88 7.86
CA GLY A 825 -28.77 -24.27 7.15
C GLY A 825 -29.15 -23.60 5.83
N GLN A 826 -30.44 -23.49 5.48
CA GLN A 826 -30.92 -22.84 4.26
C GLN A 826 -31.70 -21.54 4.54
N GLY A 827 -31.01 -20.54 5.08
CA GLY A 827 -31.46 -19.15 5.07
C GLY A 827 -30.74 -18.42 3.94
N LEU A 828 -31.51 -17.86 2.99
CA LEU A 828 -31.16 -17.40 1.65
C LEU A 828 -31.12 -18.51 0.59
N ARG A 829 -32.16 -18.55 -0.25
CA ARG A 829 -32.20 -19.40 -1.46
C ARG A 829 -31.07 -19.02 -2.42
N LEU A 830 -29.97 -19.78 -2.37
CA LEU A 830 -29.12 -20.03 -3.52
C LEU A 830 -29.70 -21.24 -4.26
N GLN A 831 -30.27 -20.97 -5.44
CA GLN A 831 -30.64 -21.88 -6.54
C GLN A 831 -31.21 -23.29 -6.27
N ALA A 832 -32.44 -23.47 -6.81
CA ALA A 832 -32.99 -24.63 -7.53
C ALA A 832 -32.72 -26.05 -7.00
N ASP A 833 -33.69 -26.59 -6.27
CA ASP A 833 -34.04 -28.01 -6.32
C ASP A 833 -35.50 -28.15 -6.78
N ASP A 834 -35.73 -29.07 -7.72
CA ASP A 834 -36.97 -29.33 -8.51
C ASP A 834 -38.20 -29.82 -7.71
N LYS A 835 -38.29 -29.50 -6.41
CA LYS A 835 -39.46 -29.82 -5.60
C LYS A 835 -40.03 -28.52 -5.08
N GLY A 836 -41.22 -28.18 -5.58
CA GLY A 836 -41.95 -26.97 -5.24
C GLY A 836 -42.10 -26.74 -3.72
N PRO A 837 -42.50 -25.52 -3.32
CA PRO A 837 -42.54 -25.12 -1.92
C PRO A 837 -43.39 -26.08 -1.07
N SER A 838 -42.94 -26.36 0.16
CA SER A 838 -43.69 -27.20 1.10
C SER A 838 -45.03 -26.57 1.46
N GLU A 839 -46.02 -27.41 1.76
CA GLU A 839 -47.37 -26.96 2.14
C GLU A 839 -47.35 -26.07 3.41
N GLU A 840 -46.36 -26.28 4.27
CA GLU A 840 -46.13 -25.49 5.49
C GLU A 840 -45.61 -24.08 5.17
N TYR A 841 -44.68 -23.95 4.20
CA TYR A 841 -44.21 -22.65 3.69
C TYR A 841 -45.35 -21.88 3.00
N LEU A 842 -46.20 -22.56 2.24
CA LEU A 842 -47.38 -21.94 1.63
C LEU A 842 -48.41 -21.50 2.68
N ARG A 843 -48.57 -22.25 3.79
CA ARG A 843 -49.43 -21.86 4.92
C ARG A 843 -48.89 -20.64 5.67
N GLU A 844 -47.58 -20.52 5.86
CA GLU A 844 -46.96 -19.34 6.49
C GLU A 844 -47.05 -18.09 5.61
N GLN A 845 -46.79 -18.21 4.30
CA GLN A 845 -46.98 -17.10 3.35
C GLN A 845 -48.46 -16.70 3.25
N MET A 846 -49.38 -17.67 3.30
CA MET A 846 -50.83 -17.44 3.39
C MET A 846 -51.24 -16.75 4.71
N ALA A 847 -50.61 -17.09 5.83
CA ALA A 847 -50.86 -16.45 7.12
C ALA A 847 -50.34 -15.00 7.13
N TRP A 848 -49.17 -14.76 6.53
CA TRP A 848 -48.60 -13.42 6.33
C TRP A 848 -49.47 -12.53 5.41
N LEU A 849 -49.97 -13.10 4.31
CA LEU A 849 -50.93 -12.44 3.40
C LEU A 849 -52.26 -12.16 4.11
N LYS A 850 -52.81 -13.10 4.89
CA LYS A 850 -54.04 -12.89 5.68
C LYS A 850 -53.87 -11.80 6.74
N MET A 851 -52.71 -11.70 7.38
CA MET A 851 -52.42 -10.66 8.36
C MET A 851 -52.33 -9.26 7.73
N HIS A 852 -51.86 -9.17 6.48
CA HIS A 852 -51.85 -7.92 5.70
C HIS A 852 -53.19 -7.61 5.03
N GLN A 853 -54.00 -8.63 4.75
CA GLN A 853 -55.38 -8.47 4.26
C GLN A 853 -56.27 -7.74 5.28
N ILE A 854 -56.10 -8.05 6.58
CA ILE A 854 -56.79 -7.33 7.68
C ILE A 854 -56.42 -5.83 7.73
N ARG A 855 -55.21 -5.46 7.28
CA ARG A 855 -54.76 -4.05 7.19
C ARG A 855 -55.17 -3.36 5.88
N LEU A 856 -55.45 -4.14 4.82
CA LEU A 856 -55.82 -3.65 3.50
C LEU A 856 -57.35 -3.59 3.30
N ASP A 857 -58.14 -4.31 4.08
CA ASP A 857 -59.62 -4.27 4.03
C ASP A 857 -60.19 -2.84 4.17
N PRO A 858 -59.68 -1.96 5.05
CA PRO A 858 -60.12 -0.56 5.10
C PRO A 858 -59.73 0.25 3.85
N PHE A 859 -58.65 -0.15 3.15
CA PHE A 859 -58.15 0.50 1.93
C PHE A 859 -58.94 0.04 0.69
N HIS A 860 -59.28 -1.25 0.59
CA HIS A 860 -60.15 -1.79 -0.47
C HIS A 860 -61.61 -1.33 -0.34
N GLN A 861 -62.16 -1.22 0.87
CA GLN A 861 -63.50 -0.65 1.08
C GLN A 861 -63.61 0.83 0.71
N LYS A 862 -62.51 1.59 0.77
CA LYS A 862 -62.47 3.03 0.40
C LYS A 862 -62.10 3.30 -1.06
N SER A 863 -61.29 2.44 -1.69
CA SER A 863 -60.75 2.70 -3.04
C SER A 863 -61.52 2.02 -4.17
N GLY A 864 -62.36 1.02 -3.89
CA GLY A 864 -63.18 0.34 -4.89
C GLY A 864 -62.39 -0.50 -5.92
N VAL A 865 -61.07 -0.60 -5.78
CA VAL A 865 -60.22 -1.46 -6.62
C VAL A 865 -60.22 -2.86 -6.01
N LYS A 866 -60.76 -3.83 -6.75
CA LYS A 866 -60.79 -5.24 -6.36
C LYS A 866 -59.43 -5.90 -6.44
#